data_AF-A0A1I8AP43-F1
#
_entry.id   AF-A0A1I8AP43-F1
#
_cell.length_a   1.000
_cell.length_b   1.000
_cell.length_c   1.000
_cell.angle_alpha   90.00
_cell.angle_beta   90.00
_cell.angle_gamma   90.00
#
_symmetry.space_group_name_H-M   'P 1'
#
loop_
_entity.id
_entity.type
_entity.pdbx_description
1 polymer ?
#
loop_
_entity_poly.entity_id
_entity_poly.type
_entity_poly.pdbx_seq_one_letter_code
_entity_poly.pdbx_strand_id
1 'polypeptide(L)'
;MEEQPNGDRFLVLSEGHRYDLKPGQAEFRMVDFESYGMRLESRDAGNTAETIRARAEQQIKARQTTLLFSDDNAESRSQIMWRLALPLAALNLALLAIPLGAVNPRMGRSGNILVAGLVGLLYMNLINLSRGWIRNEQLGFEIGLWLVHAIFLLVMVFMMWQSATAESGWGSGVALHGRTSRSDDATPPDRARHSAGVDRFSPESRAGRQFLVPARWVAVQIILMGIEPQAVVSQASTPVRTTLGAFQCNRQVGIPARQADRAGDGQQLQSQLRILGLENAEQGRQHIAAKGFGAAQSQLARQRHAMTEVVRVPLLIDGQHVQSKSTRWDDVLNPATQEVVAQVPYATMEELETIIASSAKAYESWRHSSQGARMRVMLNLQRLVRENSAKLAEAISREHGKTMPDAEGEVGRGLEVIEYACSIASMQLGEYAENAAGGIDVYTLIQPLGVCAGVTAFNFPVMLPCFMFPLAVACGNTFVLKPSEQDPSASLMLAELALEAGLPPGVLNVVHGGADIANALVTHPEVKAVSFIGSTAVGTEIHRRATEAGKRSQAMMGAKNHCIVMPDADRDVAINQLLGAAFGAAGQRCMAISVAVMVGESGEWVDELVKRAATMKVNEGASLLLDGRGVKVPGYESGNFVGPTIFNNVKADMRIYEEEIFGPVLCIVRVNTLEEAVQFINRNPNGNGVSIFTQDGGHARYFQNRIDVGQIGINIPIPVPVAWFSFTGSRASKLGDLGPNGKQAVQFWTQTKTVTARWQAHANTMNTTISMT
;
A
#
# COMPACT_ATOMS: atom_id res chain seq x y z
N MET A 1 5.36 -43.56 13.99
CA MET A 1 6.14 -42.81 15.00
C MET A 1 6.95 -43.80 15.81
N GLU A 2 8.02 -43.32 16.42
CA GLU A 2 8.91 -44.07 17.32
C GLU A 2 9.09 -43.22 18.58
N GLU A 3 8.91 -43.81 19.76
CA GLU A 3 9.05 -43.12 21.06
C GLU A 3 10.14 -43.82 21.86
N GLN A 4 11.17 -43.07 22.26
CA GLN A 4 12.33 -43.63 22.96
C GLN A 4 12.17 -43.59 24.49
N PRO A 5 12.93 -44.41 25.25
CA PRO A 5 12.80 -44.49 26.71
C PRO A 5 13.09 -43.18 27.47
N ASN A 6 13.70 -42.18 26.82
CA ASN A 6 13.91 -40.83 27.37
C ASN A 6 12.69 -39.90 27.21
N GLY A 7 11.63 -40.33 26.51
CA GLY A 7 10.44 -39.54 26.20
C GLY A 7 10.49 -38.77 24.87
N ASP A 8 11.59 -38.85 24.11
CA ASP A 8 11.66 -38.25 22.78
C ASP A 8 10.82 -39.03 21.77
N ARG A 9 10.13 -38.28 20.89
CA ARG A 9 9.21 -38.82 19.88
C ARG A 9 9.67 -38.41 18.49
N PHE A 10 9.67 -39.36 17.56
CA PHE A 10 10.10 -39.18 16.20
C PHE A 10 9.01 -39.56 15.20
N LEU A 11 8.80 -38.71 14.18
CA LEU A 11 8.15 -39.14 12.95
C LEU A 11 9.21 -39.84 12.09
N VAL A 12 8.89 -41.03 11.58
CA VAL A 12 9.78 -41.82 10.74
C VAL A 12 9.03 -42.15 9.46
N LEU A 13 9.57 -41.73 8.32
CA LEU A 13 9.00 -42.00 7.00
C LEU A 13 9.48 -43.36 6.47
N SER A 14 8.79 -43.90 5.47
CA SER A 14 9.11 -45.20 4.84
C SER A 14 10.52 -45.26 4.24
N GLU A 15 11.10 -44.12 3.90
CA GLU A 15 12.44 -43.96 3.32
C GLU A 15 13.54 -43.80 4.39
N GLY A 16 13.21 -43.96 5.68
CA GLY A 16 14.16 -43.97 6.79
C GLY A 16 14.47 -42.60 7.41
N HIS A 17 14.01 -41.50 6.79
CA HIS A 17 14.15 -40.16 7.35
C HIS A 17 13.39 -40.02 8.68
N ARG A 18 14.08 -39.53 9.72
CA ARG A 18 13.57 -39.27 11.07
C ARG A 18 13.48 -37.77 11.35
N TYR A 19 12.35 -37.34 11.91
CA TYR A 19 12.11 -35.95 12.34
C TYR A 19 11.80 -35.92 13.84
N ASP A 20 12.51 -35.07 14.58
CA ASP A 20 12.34 -34.86 16.03
C ASP A 20 11.10 -34.00 16.30
N LEU A 21 10.27 -34.39 17.29
CA LEU A 21 8.99 -33.75 17.59
C LEU A 21 9.03 -32.92 18.90
N LYS A 22 10.20 -32.39 19.26
CA LYS A 22 10.38 -31.53 20.44
C LYS A 22 9.54 -30.24 20.37
N PRO A 23 8.86 -29.83 21.46
CA PRO A 23 8.04 -28.61 21.46
C PRO A 23 8.91 -27.34 21.42
N GLY A 24 8.56 -26.39 20.54
CA GLY A 24 9.10 -25.02 20.57
C GLY A 24 9.65 -24.46 19.26
N GLN A 25 9.82 -25.28 18.22
CA GLN A 25 10.12 -24.77 16.87
C GLN A 25 8.83 -24.42 16.11
N ALA A 26 8.85 -23.31 15.38
CA ALA A 26 7.63 -22.58 14.98
C ALA A 26 6.92 -23.09 13.73
N GLU A 27 7.38 -24.17 13.10
CA GLU A 27 6.86 -24.66 11.81
C GLU A 27 6.34 -26.10 11.87
N PHE A 28 5.11 -26.27 12.38
CA PHE A 28 4.30 -27.46 12.14
C PHE A 28 2.90 -27.04 11.63
N ARG A 29 2.79 -26.83 10.32
CA ARG A 29 1.48 -26.85 9.66
C ARG A 29 1.02 -28.30 9.49
N MET A 30 -0.23 -28.59 9.80
CA MET A 30 -0.87 -29.86 9.47
C MET A 30 -0.91 -30.02 7.94
N VAL A 31 -0.03 -30.86 7.39
CA VAL A 31 -0.07 -31.22 5.97
C VAL A 31 -1.22 -32.17 5.74
N ASP A 32 -2.13 -31.82 4.82
CA ASP A 32 -3.19 -32.72 4.39
C ASP A 32 -2.63 -33.71 3.37
N PHE A 33 -2.23 -34.89 3.85
CA PHE A 33 -1.61 -35.93 3.02
C PHE A 33 -2.54 -36.47 1.91
N GLU A 34 -3.87 -36.36 2.06
CA GLU A 34 -4.82 -36.77 1.00
C GLU A 34 -4.74 -35.83 -0.20
N SER A 35 -4.47 -34.53 0.01
CA SER A 35 -4.27 -33.55 -1.08
C SER A 35 -3.02 -33.82 -1.94
N TYR A 36 -2.06 -34.61 -1.42
CA TYR A 36 -0.88 -35.09 -2.15
C TYR A 36 -1.02 -36.55 -2.64
N GLY A 37 -2.23 -37.14 -2.54
CA GLY A 37 -2.50 -38.51 -2.97
C GLY A 37 -1.86 -39.61 -2.09
N MET A 38 -1.33 -39.26 -0.91
CA MET A 38 -0.69 -40.21 0.00
C MET A 38 -1.70 -40.82 0.98
N ARG A 39 -1.70 -42.15 1.09
CA ARG A 39 -2.64 -42.90 1.93
C ARG A 39 -2.01 -43.27 3.27
N LEU A 40 -2.65 -42.86 4.38
CA LEU A 40 -2.25 -43.22 5.73
C LEU A 40 -2.85 -44.59 6.13
N GLU A 41 -1.99 -45.60 6.30
CA GLU A 41 -2.39 -46.92 6.79
C GLU A 41 -1.80 -47.20 8.19
N SER A 42 -2.66 -47.65 9.11
CA SER A 42 -2.28 -48.02 10.49
C SER A 42 -1.72 -49.43 10.53
N ARG A 43 -0.61 -49.66 11.26
CA ARG A 43 -0.10 -51.01 11.55
C ARG A 43 -0.83 -51.71 12.69
N ASP A 44 -1.60 -51.00 13.52
CA ASP A 44 -2.42 -51.60 14.57
C ASP A 44 -3.83 -51.90 14.04
N ALA A 45 -4.15 -53.20 13.95
CA ALA A 45 -5.40 -53.73 13.40
C ALA A 45 -6.69 -53.42 14.20
N GLY A 46 -6.62 -52.49 15.16
CA GLY A 46 -7.74 -52.05 16.01
C GLY A 46 -8.02 -50.54 16.01
N ASN A 47 -7.23 -49.72 15.30
CA ASN A 47 -7.48 -48.28 15.17
C ASN A 47 -7.56 -47.86 13.69
N THR A 48 -8.70 -47.31 13.28
CA THR A 48 -8.89 -46.68 11.98
C THR A 48 -8.22 -45.29 11.94
N ALA A 49 -7.93 -44.78 10.73
CA ALA A 49 -7.42 -43.41 10.58
C ALA A 49 -8.34 -42.37 11.25
N GLU A 50 -9.67 -42.56 11.19
CA GLU A 50 -10.66 -41.71 11.84
C GLU A 50 -10.60 -41.76 13.37
N THR A 51 -10.36 -42.93 13.99
CA THR A 51 -10.22 -43.02 15.46
C THR A 51 -8.90 -42.46 15.96
N ILE A 52 -7.84 -42.52 15.15
CA ILE A 52 -6.57 -41.82 15.41
C ILE A 52 -6.77 -40.29 15.29
N ARG A 53 -7.42 -39.83 14.22
CA ARG A 53 -7.74 -38.41 13.97
C ARG A 53 -8.62 -37.83 15.08
N ALA A 54 -9.70 -38.52 15.46
CA ALA A 54 -10.59 -38.10 16.54
C ALA A 54 -9.86 -38.00 17.90
N ARG A 55 -8.96 -38.96 18.21
CA ARG A 55 -8.12 -38.87 19.43
C ARG A 55 -7.13 -37.71 19.37
N ALA A 56 -6.52 -37.44 18.23
CA ALA A 56 -5.62 -36.29 18.05
C ALA A 56 -6.38 -34.96 18.23
N GLU A 57 -7.51 -34.79 17.56
CA GLU A 57 -8.38 -33.61 17.69
C GLU A 57 -8.91 -33.43 19.13
N GLN A 58 -9.24 -34.53 19.82
CA GLN A 58 -9.66 -34.49 21.23
C GLN A 58 -8.51 -34.15 22.19
N GLN A 59 -7.28 -34.63 21.93
CA GLN A 59 -6.09 -34.24 22.71
C GLN A 59 -5.65 -32.79 22.44
N ILE A 60 -5.82 -32.29 21.22
CA ILE A 60 -5.58 -30.88 20.87
C ILE A 60 -6.58 -29.99 21.61
N LYS A 61 -7.88 -30.29 21.57
CA LYS A 61 -8.91 -29.57 22.34
C LYS A 61 -8.67 -29.63 23.85
N ALA A 62 -8.17 -30.75 24.38
CA ALA A 62 -7.81 -30.88 25.79
C ALA A 62 -6.51 -30.12 26.18
N ARG A 63 -5.71 -29.66 25.22
CA ARG A 63 -4.47 -28.89 25.42
C ARG A 63 -4.59 -27.40 25.09
N GLN A 64 -5.65 -26.96 24.41
CA GLN A 64 -5.88 -25.54 24.07
C GLN A 64 -6.08 -24.62 25.29
N THR A 65 -6.21 -25.17 26.51
CA THR A 65 -6.33 -24.41 27.77
C THR A 65 -5.11 -23.55 28.13
N THR A 66 -3.96 -23.72 27.44
CA THR A 66 -2.67 -23.12 27.84
C THR A 66 -1.92 -22.37 26.72
N LEU A 67 -2.57 -22.08 25.58
CA LEU A 67 -1.99 -21.28 24.48
C LEU A 67 -2.85 -20.05 24.21
N LEU A 68 -2.41 -18.89 24.71
CA LEU A 68 -3.23 -17.68 24.83
C LEU A 68 -2.94 -16.60 23.77
N PHE A 69 -2.02 -16.84 22.83
CA PHE A 69 -1.45 -15.79 21.96
C PHE A 69 -1.08 -16.23 20.51
N SER A 70 -1.62 -17.34 19.97
CA SER A 70 -1.15 -17.87 18.65
C SER A 70 -2.19 -18.18 17.56
N ASP A 71 -3.48 -18.33 17.89
CA ASP A 71 -4.51 -18.71 16.89
C ASP A 71 -5.44 -17.55 16.53
N ASP A 72 -5.45 -17.16 15.25
CA ASP A 72 -6.09 -15.93 14.77
C ASP A 72 -7.61 -16.04 14.47
N ASN A 73 -8.30 -16.89 15.22
CA ASN A 73 -9.75 -17.12 15.08
C ASN A 73 -10.57 -16.07 15.87
N ALA A 74 -11.68 -15.61 15.29
CA ALA A 74 -12.56 -14.60 15.88
C ALA A 74 -13.15 -15.04 17.24
N GLU A 75 -13.39 -16.34 17.43
CA GLU A 75 -13.91 -16.90 18.68
C GLU A 75 -12.86 -16.90 19.82
N SER A 76 -11.57 -17.08 19.48
CA SER A 76 -10.47 -16.91 20.44
C SER A 76 -10.36 -15.45 20.90
N ARG A 77 -10.43 -14.52 19.95
CA ARG A 77 -10.38 -13.07 20.23
C ARG A 77 -11.54 -12.63 21.14
N SER A 78 -12.77 -13.11 20.94
CA SER A 78 -13.92 -12.72 21.77
C SER A 78 -13.82 -13.23 23.21
N GLN A 79 -13.29 -14.44 23.45
CA GLN A 79 -13.09 -14.96 24.80
C GLN A 79 -11.96 -14.25 25.56
N ILE A 80 -10.88 -13.89 24.88
CA ILE A 80 -9.79 -13.07 25.45
C ILE A 80 -10.32 -11.67 25.82
N MET A 81 -11.12 -11.06 24.93
CA MET A 81 -11.73 -9.75 25.18
C MET A 81 -12.64 -9.77 26.42
N TRP A 82 -13.50 -10.79 26.60
CA TRP A 82 -14.30 -10.91 27.82
C TRP A 82 -13.45 -11.06 29.10
N ARG A 83 -12.34 -11.82 29.04
CA ARG A 83 -11.44 -12.01 30.19
C ARG A 83 -10.61 -10.78 30.55
N LEU A 84 -10.44 -9.81 29.64
CA LEU A 84 -9.77 -8.53 29.91
C LEU A 84 -10.75 -7.40 30.23
N ALA A 85 -11.90 -7.34 29.54
CA ALA A 85 -12.91 -6.31 29.75
C ALA A 85 -13.53 -6.37 31.15
N LEU A 86 -13.77 -7.58 31.69
CA LEU A 86 -14.38 -7.74 33.01
C LEU A 86 -13.50 -7.21 34.17
N PRO A 87 -12.19 -7.56 34.29
CA PRO A 87 -11.33 -6.96 35.31
C PRO A 87 -11.03 -5.47 35.05
N LEU A 88 -10.99 -5.00 33.80
CA LEU A 88 -10.88 -3.55 33.52
C LEU A 88 -12.15 -2.78 33.93
N ALA A 89 -13.35 -3.34 33.72
CA ALA A 89 -14.59 -2.77 34.22
C ALA A 89 -14.64 -2.76 35.75
N ALA A 90 -14.21 -3.86 36.40
CA ALA A 90 -14.10 -3.95 37.85
C ALA A 90 -13.09 -2.95 38.43
N LEU A 91 -11.94 -2.74 37.76
CA LEU A 91 -10.94 -1.74 38.16
C LEU A 91 -11.49 -0.31 38.03
N ASN A 92 -12.19 0.00 36.95
CA ASN A 92 -12.84 1.31 36.78
C ASN A 92 -13.95 1.53 37.83
N LEU A 93 -14.76 0.50 38.14
CA LEU A 93 -15.74 0.56 39.23
C LEU A 93 -15.09 0.75 40.60
N ALA A 94 -13.98 0.08 40.88
CA ALA A 94 -13.22 0.26 42.12
C ALA A 94 -12.62 1.67 42.24
N LEU A 95 -12.10 2.23 41.15
CA LEU A 95 -11.58 3.61 41.12
C LEU A 95 -12.70 4.66 41.26
N LEU A 96 -13.88 4.40 40.71
CA LEU A 96 -15.08 5.24 40.91
C LEU A 96 -15.67 5.14 42.33
N ALA A 97 -15.39 4.04 43.05
CA ALA A 97 -15.88 3.80 44.40
C ALA A 97 -15.02 4.47 45.52
N ILE A 98 -13.89 5.10 45.18
CA ILE A 98 -13.02 5.78 46.16
C ILE A 98 -13.27 7.30 46.11
N PRO A 99 -14.04 7.88 47.04
CA PRO A 99 -14.18 9.33 47.15
C PRO A 99 -12.87 9.93 47.69
N LEU A 100 -12.01 10.45 46.81
CA LEU A 100 -10.72 11.04 47.18
C LEU A 100 -10.81 12.18 48.20
N GLY A 101 -11.95 12.87 48.29
CA GLY A 101 -12.22 13.84 49.35
C GLY A 101 -12.20 13.27 50.78
N ALA A 102 -12.42 11.95 50.94
CA ALA A 102 -12.26 11.25 52.22
C ALA A 102 -10.81 10.77 52.48
N VAL A 103 -9.97 10.70 51.43
CA VAL A 103 -8.57 10.23 51.51
C VAL A 103 -7.59 11.40 51.68
N ASN A 104 -7.85 12.54 51.02
CA ASN A 104 -7.07 13.76 51.20
C ASN A 104 -7.96 15.02 51.10
N PRO A 105 -8.37 15.62 52.24
CA PRO A 105 -9.22 16.81 52.26
C PRO A 105 -8.67 18.03 51.49
N ARG A 106 -7.36 18.10 51.23
CA ARG A 106 -6.73 19.23 50.53
C ARG A 106 -7.01 19.27 49.02
N MET A 107 -7.52 18.20 48.40
CA MET A 107 -7.75 18.16 46.94
C MET A 107 -9.11 18.74 46.49
N GLY A 108 -10.09 18.85 47.39
CA GLY A 108 -11.37 19.55 47.18
C GLY A 108 -12.17 19.12 45.93
N ARG A 109 -12.99 20.04 45.39
CA ARG A 109 -13.74 19.82 44.13
C ARG A 109 -12.81 19.52 42.94
N SER A 110 -11.61 20.13 42.90
CA SER A 110 -10.68 20.05 41.78
C SER A 110 -10.13 18.63 41.55
N GLY A 111 -9.78 17.91 42.62
CA GLY A 111 -9.28 16.52 42.51
C GLY A 111 -10.32 15.57 41.91
N ASN A 112 -11.58 15.69 42.34
CA ASN A 112 -12.67 14.87 41.83
C ASN A 112 -12.95 15.14 40.33
N ILE A 113 -12.85 16.40 39.89
CA ILE A 113 -12.99 16.78 38.48
C ILE A 113 -11.85 16.20 37.63
N LEU A 114 -10.61 16.21 38.14
CA LEU A 114 -9.45 15.65 37.44
C LEU A 114 -9.60 14.13 37.19
N VAL A 115 -10.08 13.39 38.20
CA VAL A 115 -10.32 11.95 38.08
C VAL A 115 -11.49 11.65 37.14
N ALA A 116 -12.59 12.41 37.20
CA ALA A 116 -13.69 12.28 36.24
C ALA A 116 -13.22 12.52 34.79
N GLY A 117 -12.33 13.50 34.57
CA GLY A 117 -11.71 13.76 33.26
C GLY A 117 -10.84 12.61 32.77
N LEU A 118 -10.01 12.02 33.64
CA LEU A 118 -9.17 10.85 33.32
C LEU A 118 -10.01 9.61 32.97
N VAL A 119 -11.07 9.34 33.73
CA VAL A 119 -12.01 8.24 33.43
C VAL A 119 -12.74 8.49 32.09
N GLY A 120 -13.17 9.72 31.82
CA GLY A 120 -13.76 10.10 30.54
C GLY A 120 -12.82 9.91 29.34
N LEU A 121 -11.53 10.23 29.50
CA LEU A 121 -10.49 10.01 28.48
C LEU A 121 -10.23 8.52 28.21
N LEU A 122 -10.14 7.70 29.26
CA LEU A 122 -10.02 6.24 29.13
C LEU A 122 -11.25 5.64 28.44
N TYR A 123 -12.45 6.11 28.76
CA TYR A 123 -13.70 5.65 28.15
C TYR A 123 -13.84 6.07 26.68
N MET A 124 -13.42 7.29 26.31
CA MET A 124 -13.35 7.74 24.91
C MET A 124 -12.38 6.89 24.08
N ASN A 125 -11.23 6.50 24.63
CA ASN A 125 -10.29 5.61 23.95
C ASN A 125 -10.88 4.19 23.75
N LEU A 126 -11.61 3.66 24.72
CA LEU A 126 -12.38 2.41 24.59
C LEU A 126 -13.46 2.48 23.49
N ILE A 127 -14.18 3.61 23.38
CA ILE A 127 -15.17 3.84 22.31
C ILE A 127 -14.52 3.98 20.93
N ASN A 128 -13.34 4.61 20.83
CA ASN A 128 -12.62 4.71 19.56
C ASN A 128 -12.02 3.36 19.14
N LEU A 129 -11.57 2.52 20.08
CA LEU A 129 -11.21 1.13 19.78
C LEU A 129 -12.41 0.33 19.26
N SER A 130 -13.56 0.37 19.94
CA SER A 130 -14.72 -0.43 19.53
C SER A 130 -15.32 0.01 18.19
N ARG A 131 -15.32 1.32 17.89
CA ARG A 131 -15.78 1.87 16.60
C ARG A 131 -14.98 1.36 15.39
N GLY A 132 -13.70 0.99 15.56
CA GLY A 132 -12.92 0.38 14.49
C GLY A 132 -13.35 -1.05 14.14
N TRP A 133 -14.17 -1.70 14.97
CA TRP A 133 -14.48 -3.13 14.90
C TRP A 133 -15.94 -3.42 14.49
N ILE A 134 -16.81 -2.40 14.39
CA ILE A 134 -18.20 -2.53 13.91
C ILE A 134 -18.21 -2.61 12.38
N ARG A 135 -17.65 -3.69 11.84
CA ARG A 135 -17.59 -3.95 10.39
C ARG A 135 -17.84 -5.42 9.98
N ASN A 136 -18.08 -6.30 10.94
CA ASN A 136 -18.55 -7.67 10.73
C ASN A 136 -19.87 -7.88 11.50
N GLU A 137 -20.86 -8.49 10.83
CA GLU A 137 -22.26 -8.52 11.29
C GLU A 137 -22.50 -9.60 12.37
N GLN A 138 -22.51 -9.22 13.66
CA GLN A 138 -22.99 -10.09 14.74
C GLN A 138 -23.87 -9.35 15.76
N LEU A 139 -25.19 -9.57 15.63
CA LEU A 139 -26.27 -8.93 16.40
C LEU A 139 -26.13 -9.04 17.93
N GLY A 140 -25.42 -10.05 18.43
CA GLY A 140 -25.22 -10.26 19.88
C GLY A 140 -24.32 -9.20 20.55
N PHE A 141 -23.46 -8.52 19.80
CA PHE A 141 -22.54 -7.53 20.38
C PHE A 141 -23.23 -6.20 20.71
N GLU A 142 -24.20 -5.78 19.89
CA GLU A 142 -24.91 -4.51 20.10
C GLU A 142 -25.68 -4.49 21.41
N ILE A 143 -26.38 -5.56 21.76
CA ILE A 143 -27.16 -5.67 23.01
C ILE A 143 -26.25 -5.44 24.24
N GLY A 144 -25.03 -5.97 24.22
CA GLY A 144 -24.03 -5.73 25.26
C GLY A 144 -23.58 -4.26 25.32
N LEU A 145 -23.35 -3.64 24.16
CA LEU A 145 -22.96 -2.23 24.06
C LEU A 145 -24.07 -1.28 24.55
N TRP A 146 -25.34 -1.57 24.22
CA TRP A 146 -26.52 -0.86 24.72
C TRP A 146 -26.67 -0.98 26.24
N LEU A 147 -26.44 -2.17 26.82
CA LEU A 147 -26.44 -2.39 28.26
C LEU A 147 -25.36 -1.57 28.98
N VAL A 148 -24.14 -1.51 28.44
CA VAL A 148 -23.06 -0.67 28.99
C VAL A 148 -23.40 0.81 28.92
N HIS A 149 -23.99 1.29 27.82
CA HIS A 149 -24.45 2.69 27.72
C HIS A 149 -25.56 3.02 28.72
N ALA A 150 -26.53 2.11 28.92
CA ALA A 150 -27.60 2.29 29.90
C ALA A 150 -27.07 2.37 31.34
N ILE A 151 -26.12 1.50 31.71
CA ILE A 151 -25.46 1.53 33.02
C ILE A 151 -24.66 2.83 33.21
N PHE A 152 -23.91 3.27 32.19
CA PHE A 152 -23.17 4.54 32.24
C PHE A 152 -24.10 5.74 32.40
N LEU A 153 -25.24 5.77 31.70
CA LEU A 153 -26.24 6.83 31.83
C LEU A 153 -26.84 6.88 33.24
N LEU A 154 -27.14 5.72 33.84
CA LEU A 154 -27.61 5.62 35.23
C LEU A 154 -26.58 6.12 36.24
N VAL A 155 -25.29 5.82 36.04
CA VAL A 155 -24.21 6.34 36.90
C VAL A 155 -24.06 7.86 36.76
N MET A 156 -24.14 8.41 35.54
CA MET A 156 -24.14 9.87 35.35
C MET A 156 -25.34 10.54 36.01
N VAL A 157 -26.55 9.99 35.86
CA VAL A 157 -27.76 10.51 36.51
C VAL A 157 -27.65 10.45 38.03
N PHE A 158 -27.09 9.37 38.59
CA PHE A 158 -26.85 9.25 40.03
C PHE A 158 -25.81 10.26 40.55
N MET A 159 -24.71 10.48 39.83
CA MET A 159 -23.72 11.50 40.17
C MET A 159 -24.29 12.93 40.08
N MET A 160 -25.07 13.24 39.04
CA MET A 160 -25.77 14.52 38.93
C MET A 160 -26.81 14.70 40.04
N TRP A 161 -27.54 13.65 40.42
CA TRP A 161 -28.48 13.67 41.53
C TRP A 161 -27.79 13.90 42.88
N GLN A 162 -26.65 13.25 43.15
CA GLN A 162 -25.87 13.54 44.37
C GLN A 162 -25.30 14.96 44.38
N SER A 163 -24.85 15.49 43.23
CA SER A 163 -24.40 16.88 43.15
C SER A 163 -25.56 17.86 43.40
N ALA A 164 -26.76 17.54 42.91
CA ALA A 164 -27.95 18.38 43.10
C ALA A 164 -28.50 18.32 44.53
N THR A 165 -28.45 17.16 45.21
CA THR A 165 -28.86 17.05 46.62
C THR A 165 -27.86 17.68 47.57
N ALA A 166 -26.55 17.65 47.25
CA ALA A 166 -25.53 18.38 47.98
C ALA A 166 -25.71 19.92 47.92
N GLU A 167 -26.24 20.45 46.81
CA GLU A 167 -26.53 21.89 46.66
C GLU A 167 -27.94 22.29 47.13
N SER A 168 -28.84 21.34 47.45
CA SER A 168 -30.21 21.64 47.92
C SER A 168 -30.36 21.87 49.43
N GLY A 169 -29.33 21.54 50.23
CA GLY A 169 -29.22 21.96 51.64
C GLY A 169 -30.12 21.24 52.65
N TRP A 170 -30.79 20.13 52.28
CA TRP A 170 -31.60 19.33 53.22
C TRP A 170 -30.74 18.37 54.06
N GLY A 171 -29.91 18.94 54.94
CA GLY A 171 -29.12 18.23 55.95
C GLY A 171 -29.26 18.91 57.31
N SER A 172 -29.99 18.27 58.24
CA SER A 172 -30.35 18.87 59.52
C SER A 172 -29.29 18.67 60.62
N GLY A 173 -28.91 19.75 61.31
CA GLY A 173 -28.58 19.67 62.74
C GLY A 173 -27.25 20.25 63.21
N VAL A 174 -27.36 21.25 64.08
CA VAL A 174 -26.43 21.63 65.16
C VAL A 174 -25.05 22.18 64.76
N ALA A 175 -24.77 23.41 65.20
CA ALA A 175 -23.47 24.08 65.08
C ALA A 175 -22.68 24.05 66.41
N LEU A 176 -21.39 24.33 66.35
CA LEU A 176 -20.62 24.86 67.48
C LEU A 176 -19.54 25.84 66.99
N HIS A 177 -19.30 26.91 67.75
CA HIS A 177 -18.33 27.97 67.42
C HIS A 177 -16.91 27.65 67.91
N GLY A 178 -15.89 28.10 67.17
CA GLY A 178 -14.51 28.19 67.62
C GLY A 178 -13.83 29.43 67.05
N ARG A 179 -13.47 30.40 67.90
CA ARG A 179 -12.66 31.59 67.54
C ARG A 179 -11.20 31.36 67.92
N THR A 180 -10.27 31.86 67.10
CA THR A 180 -9.07 32.57 67.59
C THR A 180 -8.45 33.47 66.50
N SER A 181 -7.79 34.55 66.93
CA SER A 181 -6.86 35.40 66.16
C SER A 181 -5.44 34.79 66.20
N ARG A 182 -4.36 35.29 65.56
CA ARG A 182 -3.78 36.65 65.37
C ARG A 182 -2.74 36.55 64.21
N SER A 183 -2.61 37.47 63.24
CA SER A 183 -2.00 38.84 63.21
C SER A 183 -0.58 38.87 62.62
N ASP A 184 -0.05 40.10 62.43
CA ASP A 184 1.31 40.50 62.05
C ASP A 184 1.54 40.53 60.51
N ASP A 185 1.29 41.63 59.78
CA ASP A 185 1.81 43.02 59.79
C ASP A 185 3.19 43.23 59.13
N ALA A 186 3.18 43.87 57.94
CA ALA A 186 4.07 44.96 57.53
C ALA A 186 3.57 45.58 56.19
N THR A 187 3.58 46.90 56.06
CA THR A 187 2.98 47.65 54.93
C THR A 187 3.94 48.68 54.30
N PRO A 188 3.66 49.17 53.06
CA PRO A 188 4.54 50.08 52.30
C PRO A 188 4.32 51.56 52.71
N PRO A 189 4.84 52.54 51.93
CA PRO A 189 3.96 53.23 50.97
C PRO A 189 4.72 53.61 49.66
N ASP A 190 4.29 54.44 48.68
CA ASP A 190 3.20 55.42 48.41
C ASP A 190 3.21 55.71 46.86
N ARG A 191 2.45 56.56 46.13
CA ARG A 191 1.15 57.31 46.09
C ARG A 191 0.99 57.73 44.58
N ALA A 192 -0.12 58.13 43.93
CA ALA A 192 -1.55 58.37 44.19
C ALA A 192 -2.33 58.16 42.85
N ARG A 193 -3.60 57.69 42.79
CA ARG A 193 -4.91 58.43 42.82
C ARG A 193 -5.08 59.56 41.79
N HIS A 194 -6.25 60.00 41.32
CA HIS A 194 -7.72 59.82 41.56
C HIS A 194 -8.43 59.88 40.16
N SER A 195 -9.72 59.67 39.87
CA SER A 195 -10.98 59.19 40.51
C SER A 195 -11.98 58.91 39.35
N ALA A 196 -12.73 57.80 39.27
CA ALA A 196 -13.95 57.41 40.01
C ALA A 196 -15.22 58.27 39.74
N GLY A 197 -16.32 57.61 39.35
CA GLY A 197 -17.67 58.17 39.24
C GLY A 197 -18.73 57.05 39.19
N VAL A 198 -19.73 57.09 40.09
CA VAL A 198 -20.76 56.04 40.28
C VAL A 198 -22.07 56.66 40.76
N ASP A 199 -23.19 56.30 40.12
CA ASP A 199 -24.58 56.50 40.57
C ASP A 199 -25.49 55.61 39.66
N ARG A 200 -26.64 55.05 40.08
CA ARG A 200 -27.24 54.83 41.41
C ARG A 200 -28.23 53.64 41.34
N PHE A 201 -28.69 53.11 42.48
CA PHE A 201 -29.61 51.95 42.57
C PHE A 201 -31.10 52.29 42.38
N SER A 202 -31.89 51.34 41.84
CA SER A 202 -33.10 50.81 42.50
C SER A 202 -33.49 49.40 41.97
N PRO A 203 -34.19 48.56 42.75
CA PRO A 203 -34.67 47.23 42.30
C PRO A 203 -36.20 47.10 42.32
N GLU A 204 -36.78 46.23 41.47
CA GLU A 204 -37.81 45.25 41.90
C GLU A 204 -38.26 44.27 40.78
N SER A 205 -38.16 42.97 41.08
CA SER A 205 -39.15 41.89 40.81
C SER A 205 -38.46 40.52 40.80
N ARG A 206 -38.96 39.57 41.61
CA ARG A 206 -38.51 38.18 41.63
C ARG A 206 -39.55 37.28 40.97
N ALA A 207 -39.22 36.67 39.84
CA ALA A 207 -39.96 35.56 39.25
C ALA A 207 -38.98 34.53 38.64
N GLY A 208 -39.37 33.25 38.67
CA GLY A 208 -38.47 32.10 38.54
C GLY A 208 -37.51 32.10 37.34
N ARG A 209 -36.21 32.00 37.62
CA ARG A 209 -35.24 31.41 36.68
C ARG A 209 -35.39 29.88 36.72
N GLN A 210 -36.23 29.35 35.84
CA GLN A 210 -36.04 27.97 35.40
C GLN A 210 -34.72 27.87 34.63
N PHE A 211 -33.88 26.89 34.95
CA PHE A 211 -32.74 26.54 34.10
C PHE A 211 -33.25 25.74 32.89
N LEU A 212 -33.74 26.43 31.86
CA LEU A 212 -33.87 25.81 30.53
C LEU A 212 -32.46 25.57 29.97
N VAL A 213 -32.05 24.29 29.98
CA VAL A 213 -30.92 23.83 29.15
C VAL A 213 -31.32 24.03 27.68
N PRO A 214 -30.52 24.72 26.85
CA PRO A 214 -30.88 24.92 25.45
C PRO A 214 -30.99 23.59 24.69
N ALA A 215 -32.17 23.31 24.12
CA ALA A 215 -32.52 22.03 23.49
C ALA A 215 -31.68 21.63 22.25
N ARG A 216 -30.70 22.46 21.85
CA ARG A 216 -29.78 22.18 20.74
C ARG A 216 -28.83 21.00 21.00
N TRP A 217 -28.53 20.65 22.26
CA TRP A 217 -27.66 19.50 22.56
C TRP A 217 -28.33 18.13 22.34
N VAL A 218 -29.65 18.02 22.55
CA VAL A 218 -30.41 16.77 22.32
C VAL A 218 -30.60 16.52 20.82
N ALA A 219 -30.86 17.57 20.04
CA ALA A 219 -31.01 17.47 18.58
C ALA A 219 -29.76 16.91 17.89
N VAL A 220 -28.56 17.27 18.36
CA VAL A 220 -27.28 16.78 17.81
C VAL A 220 -27.09 15.28 18.06
N GLN A 221 -27.55 14.74 19.19
CA GLN A 221 -27.49 13.30 19.47
C GLN A 221 -28.42 12.49 18.54
N ILE A 222 -29.65 12.95 18.30
CA ILE A 222 -30.61 12.24 17.46
C ILE A 222 -30.15 12.18 15.99
N ILE A 223 -29.57 13.28 15.47
CA ILE A 223 -29.03 13.32 14.10
C ILE A 223 -27.82 12.37 13.94
N LEU A 224 -27.04 12.14 14.99
CA LEU A 224 -25.93 11.18 15.00
C LEU A 224 -26.38 9.70 15.15
N MET A 225 -27.68 9.43 15.30
CA MET A 225 -28.25 8.08 15.43
C MET A 225 -29.04 7.58 14.20
N GLY A 226 -29.12 8.37 13.12
CA GLY A 226 -29.53 7.87 11.80
C GLY A 226 -31.00 7.44 11.65
N ILE A 227 -31.92 7.95 12.47
CA ILE A 227 -33.36 7.64 12.38
C ILE A 227 -34.05 8.61 11.42
N GLU A 228 -34.65 8.10 10.33
CA GLU A 228 -35.50 8.90 9.43
C GLU A 228 -36.87 9.23 10.05
N PRO A 229 -37.38 10.47 9.94
CA PRO A 229 -38.65 10.87 10.56
C PRO A 229 -39.82 10.94 9.56
N GLN A 230 -40.52 9.82 9.31
CA GLN A 230 -41.85 9.84 8.66
C GLN A 230 -42.85 8.83 9.26
N ALA A 231 -44.13 9.06 8.99
CA ALA A 231 -45.30 8.19 9.22
C ALA A 231 -45.79 7.95 10.67
N VAL A 232 -46.55 8.91 11.21
CA VAL A 232 -47.67 8.64 12.15
C VAL A 232 -48.86 9.52 11.74
N VAL A 233 -50.10 8.98 11.81
CA VAL A 233 -51.37 9.56 11.30
C VAL A 233 -51.45 9.52 9.75
N SER A 234 -52.52 9.06 9.09
CA SER A 234 -53.93 8.81 9.48
C SER A 234 -54.47 7.40 9.15
N GLN A 235 -55.78 7.19 9.38
CA GLN A 235 -56.51 5.92 9.24
C GLN A 235 -57.13 5.72 7.85
N ALA A 236 -57.36 4.46 7.40
CA ALA A 236 -58.66 3.95 6.90
C ALA A 236 -58.65 2.46 6.46
N SER A 237 -59.75 1.75 6.81
CA SER A 237 -60.39 0.60 6.12
C SER A 237 -59.61 -0.51 5.38
N THR A 238 -59.69 -1.74 5.92
CA THR A 238 -59.87 -3.02 5.19
C THR A 238 -61.23 -3.06 4.44
N PRO A 239 -61.57 -4.04 3.52
CA PRO A 239 -61.14 -5.45 3.47
C PRO A 239 -60.94 -6.04 2.02
N VAL A 240 -61.09 -7.38 1.87
CA VAL A 240 -61.23 -8.20 0.61
C VAL A 240 -59.90 -8.58 -0.09
N ARG A 241 -59.69 -9.77 -0.70
CA ARG A 241 -60.08 -11.20 -0.44
C ARG A 241 -59.24 -12.11 -1.39
N THR A 242 -59.47 -13.43 -1.34
CA THR A 242 -58.99 -14.52 -2.24
C THR A 242 -59.19 -14.21 -3.75
N THR A 243 -58.62 -14.91 -4.76
CA THR A 243 -58.57 -16.38 -5.06
C THR A 243 -57.67 -16.55 -6.32
N LEU A 244 -56.69 -17.46 -6.50
CA LEU A 244 -56.64 -18.95 -6.59
C LEU A 244 -56.59 -19.51 -8.05
N GLY A 245 -55.46 -20.13 -8.45
CA GLY A 245 -55.34 -21.13 -9.53
C GLY A 245 -54.75 -20.67 -10.89
N ALA A 246 -54.22 -21.55 -11.77
CA ALA A 246 -53.74 -22.94 -11.60
C ALA A 246 -52.98 -23.47 -12.87
N PHE A 247 -52.01 -24.40 -12.71
CA PHE A 247 -51.41 -25.30 -13.74
C PHE A 247 -50.64 -24.65 -14.93
N GLN A 248 -49.69 -25.28 -15.68
CA GLN A 248 -48.98 -26.60 -15.73
C GLN A 248 -47.69 -26.44 -16.61
N CYS A 249 -46.72 -27.35 -16.83
CA CYS A 249 -46.33 -28.68 -16.30
C CYS A 249 -44.85 -29.04 -16.67
N ASN A 250 -44.10 -29.74 -15.81
CA ASN A 250 -42.89 -30.57 -16.09
C ASN A 250 -41.63 -29.93 -16.74
N ARG A 251 -40.38 -30.41 -16.55
CA ARG A 251 -39.78 -31.55 -15.79
C ARG A 251 -38.78 -31.00 -14.74
N GLN A 252 -38.56 -31.58 -13.55
CA GLN A 252 -37.99 -32.91 -13.21
C GLN A 252 -36.55 -33.13 -13.75
N VAL A 253 -35.54 -33.58 -12.98
CA VAL A 253 -35.52 -34.13 -11.60
C VAL A 253 -34.32 -33.59 -10.81
N GLY A 254 -34.48 -33.42 -9.50
CA GLY A 254 -33.42 -33.55 -8.50
C GLY A 254 -34.00 -34.10 -7.19
N ILE A 255 -33.20 -34.80 -6.38
CA ILE A 255 -33.41 -35.03 -4.93
C ILE A 255 -32.14 -35.71 -4.34
N PRO A 256 -31.67 -35.30 -3.13
CA PRO A 256 -30.58 -35.96 -2.41
C PRO A 256 -31.08 -36.89 -1.28
N ALA A 257 -30.26 -37.85 -0.85
CA ALA A 257 -30.35 -38.48 0.48
C ALA A 257 -29.02 -39.17 0.88
N ARG A 258 -28.78 -39.29 2.20
CA ARG A 258 -27.84 -40.26 2.79
C ARG A 258 -28.61 -41.52 3.23
N GLN A 259 -27.86 -42.55 3.66
CA GLN A 259 -28.35 -43.83 4.23
C GLN A 259 -28.98 -44.80 3.22
N ALA A 260 -28.12 -45.59 2.60
CA ALA A 260 -28.39 -47.00 2.29
C ALA A 260 -27.30 -47.83 2.97
N ASP A 261 -27.66 -49.00 3.50
CA ASP A 261 -26.78 -49.92 4.22
C ASP A 261 -26.79 -51.30 3.54
N ARG A 262 -25.76 -52.12 3.80
CA ARG A 262 -25.51 -53.49 3.32
C ARG A 262 -24.92 -53.64 1.91
N ALA A 263 -24.22 -54.77 1.73
CA ALA A 263 -23.52 -55.14 0.51
C ALA A 263 -24.47 -55.65 -0.61
N GLY A 264 -24.14 -55.31 -1.86
CA GLY A 264 -24.86 -55.78 -3.06
C GLY A 264 -24.14 -55.54 -4.40
N ASP A 265 -23.44 -54.42 -4.56
CA ASP A 265 -23.05 -53.87 -5.88
C ASP A 265 -21.96 -54.64 -6.67
N GLY A 266 -21.39 -55.72 -6.12
CA GLY A 266 -20.28 -56.44 -6.74
C GLY A 266 -20.58 -57.06 -8.11
N GLN A 267 -21.84 -57.41 -8.39
CA GLN A 267 -22.24 -58.06 -9.65
C GLN A 267 -22.64 -57.08 -10.76
N GLN A 268 -23.19 -55.91 -10.42
CA GLN A 268 -23.75 -54.98 -11.42
C GLN A 268 -22.66 -54.21 -12.18
N LEU A 269 -21.48 -54.02 -11.57
CA LEU A 269 -20.32 -53.41 -12.23
C LEU A 269 -19.66 -54.36 -13.26
N GLN A 270 -19.66 -55.67 -13.01
CA GLN A 270 -19.04 -56.65 -13.93
C GLN A 270 -19.81 -56.85 -15.24
N SER A 271 -21.13 -56.63 -15.26
CA SER A 271 -21.93 -56.76 -16.48
C SER A 271 -21.68 -55.59 -17.45
N GLN A 272 -21.54 -54.36 -16.93
CA GLN A 272 -21.28 -53.17 -17.75
C GLN A 272 -19.89 -53.18 -18.40
N LEU A 273 -18.84 -53.59 -17.66
CA LEU A 273 -17.49 -53.74 -18.21
C LEU A 273 -17.44 -54.73 -19.39
N ARG A 274 -18.18 -55.85 -19.26
CA ARG A 274 -18.21 -56.92 -20.26
C ARG A 274 -18.89 -56.50 -21.57
N ILE A 275 -19.83 -55.54 -21.53
CA ILE A 275 -20.46 -54.94 -22.73
C ILE A 275 -19.46 -54.10 -23.54
N LEU A 276 -18.46 -53.51 -22.89
CA LEU A 276 -17.42 -52.70 -23.52
C LEU A 276 -16.19 -53.52 -23.98
N GLY A 277 -16.18 -54.84 -23.76
CA GLY A 277 -15.04 -55.71 -24.07
C GLY A 277 -13.82 -55.49 -23.16
N LEU A 278 -14.03 -54.94 -21.96
CA LEU A 278 -12.97 -54.64 -20.99
C LEU A 278 -13.02 -55.63 -19.82
N GLU A 279 -11.87 -56.18 -19.43
CA GLU A 279 -11.80 -57.28 -18.46
C GLU A 279 -11.82 -56.79 -17.01
N ASN A 280 -11.44 -55.53 -16.76
CA ASN A 280 -11.38 -54.95 -15.43
C ASN A 280 -11.62 -53.43 -15.41
N ALA A 281 -11.88 -52.90 -14.22
CA ALA A 281 -12.16 -51.47 -13.99
C ALA A 281 -10.95 -50.55 -14.20
N GLU A 282 -9.73 -51.10 -14.33
CA GLU A 282 -8.51 -50.33 -14.53
C GLU A 282 -8.27 -50.01 -16.00
N GLN A 283 -8.45 -50.99 -16.89
CA GLN A 283 -8.58 -50.77 -18.33
C GLN A 283 -9.69 -49.74 -18.66
N GLY A 284 -10.81 -49.80 -17.93
CA GLY A 284 -11.89 -48.80 -18.04
C GLY A 284 -11.43 -47.37 -17.74
N ARG A 285 -10.66 -47.16 -16.66
CA ARG A 285 -10.08 -45.85 -16.32
C ARG A 285 -9.06 -45.38 -17.36
N GLN A 286 -8.19 -46.27 -17.85
CA GLN A 286 -7.20 -45.95 -18.89
C GLN A 286 -7.86 -45.56 -20.22
N HIS A 287 -8.93 -46.25 -20.63
CA HIS A 287 -9.67 -45.95 -21.86
C HIS A 287 -10.37 -44.57 -21.82
N ILE A 288 -10.89 -44.18 -20.65
CA ILE A 288 -11.48 -42.85 -20.42
C ILE A 288 -10.39 -41.76 -20.45
N ALA A 289 -9.26 -41.97 -19.76
CA ALA A 289 -8.14 -41.03 -19.76
C ALA A 289 -7.59 -40.78 -21.17
N ALA A 290 -7.34 -41.84 -21.95
CA ALA A 290 -6.81 -41.75 -23.31
C ALA A 290 -7.70 -40.96 -24.27
N LYS A 291 -9.04 -41.05 -24.12
CA LYS A 291 -9.99 -40.28 -24.95
C LYS A 291 -10.25 -38.87 -24.43
N GLY A 292 -10.22 -38.66 -23.11
CA GLY A 292 -10.46 -37.35 -22.49
C GLY A 292 -9.41 -36.30 -22.85
N PHE A 293 -8.12 -36.65 -22.75
CA PHE A 293 -7.03 -35.69 -22.96
C PHE A 293 -6.94 -35.16 -24.41
N GLY A 294 -7.03 -36.05 -25.41
CA GLY A 294 -6.97 -35.64 -26.82
C GLY A 294 -8.17 -34.77 -27.25
N ALA A 295 -9.36 -35.05 -26.73
CA ALA A 295 -10.54 -34.22 -26.96
C ALA A 295 -10.40 -32.84 -26.29
N ALA A 296 -10.00 -32.79 -25.02
CA ALA A 296 -9.82 -31.54 -24.28
C ALA A 296 -8.76 -30.63 -24.92
N GLN A 297 -7.58 -31.16 -25.27
CA GLN A 297 -6.52 -30.38 -25.94
C GLN A 297 -6.95 -29.88 -27.32
N SER A 298 -7.61 -30.71 -28.14
CA SER A 298 -8.06 -30.27 -29.47
C SER A 298 -9.24 -29.29 -29.42
N GLN A 299 -10.07 -29.33 -28.37
CA GLN A 299 -11.13 -28.35 -28.13
C GLN A 299 -10.58 -27.02 -27.60
N LEU A 300 -9.61 -27.05 -26.68
CA LEU A 300 -8.86 -25.86 -26.22
C LEU A 300 -8.06 -25.22 -27.37
N ALA A 301 -7.40 -26.01 -28.22
CA ALA A 301 -6.69 -25.51 -29.39
C ALA A 301 -7.65 -24.83 -30.40
N ARG A 302 -8.86 -25.38 -30.59
CA ARG A 302 -9.89 -24.77 -31.44
C ARG A 302 -10.49 -23.50 -30.82
N GLN A 303 -10.58 -23.40 -29.50
CA GLN A 303 -10.96 -22.15 -28.82
C GLN A 303 -9.84 -21.09 -28.90
N ARG A 304 -8.57 -21.50 -28.82
CA ARG A 304 -7.37 -20.68 -29.11
C ARG A 304 -7.22 -20.26 -30.59
N HIS A 305 -8.13 -20.66 -31.46
CA HIS A 305 -8.16 -20.27 -32.88
C HIS A 305 -9.45 -19.56 -33.30
N ALA A 306 -10.24 -19.09 -32.33
CA ALA A 306 -11.03 -17.88 -32.58
C ALA A 306 -10.04 -16.72 -32.84
N MET A 307 -10.22 -16.01 -33.96
CA MET A 307 -9.44 -14.79 -34.22
C MET A 307 -9.89 -13.69 -33.25
N THR A 308 -9.25 -13.63 -32.08
CA THR A 308 -9.36 -12.47 -31.19
C THR A 308 -8.84 -11.26 -31.95
N GLU A 309 -9.69 -10.27 -32.18
CA GLU A 309 -9.32 -9.04 -32.89
C GLU A 309 -8.19 -8.32 -32.14
N VAL A 310 -7.05 -8.10 -32.80
CA VAL A 310 -5.85 -7.56 -32.16
C VAL A 310 -6.16 -6.14 -31.65
N VAL A 311 -6.04 -5.96 -30.34
CA VAL A 311 -6.50 -4.74 -29.66
C VAL A 311 -5.64 -3.56 -30.09
N ARG A 312 -6.25 -2.56 -30.74
CA ARG A 312 -5.59 -1.31 -31.08
C ARG A 312 -5.61 -0.36 -29.89
N VAL A 313 -4.43 -0.06 -29.34
CA VAL A 313 -4.26 0.79 -28.17
C VAL A 313 -4.65 2.24 -28.54
N PRO A 314 -5.69 2.82 -27.91
CA PRO A 314 -6.09 4.19 -28.20
C PRO A 314 -5.15 5.21 -27.55
N LEU A 315 -5.13 6.43 -28.10
CA LEU A 315 -4.65 7.61 -27.39
C LEU A 315 -5.69 8.01 -26.33
N LEU A 316 -5.25 8.60 -25.22
CA LEU A 316 -6.16 9.21 -24.24
C LEU A 316 -6.14 10.73 -24.42
N ILE A 317 -7.26 11.28 -24.91
CA ILE A 317 -7.39 12.71 -25.25
C ILE A 317 -8.68 13.26 -24.62
N ASP A 318 -8.57 14.31 -23.80
CA ASP A 318 -9.69 14.97 -23.12
C ASP A 318 -10.59 13.96 -22.35
N GLY A 319 -9.95 12.95 -21.74
CA GLY A 319 -10.65 11.88 -21.02
C GLY A 319 -11.43 10.89 -21.90
N GLN A 320 -11.16 10.84 -23.21
CA GLN A 320 -11.78 9.92 -24.17
C GLN A 320 -10.73 9.04 -24.87
N HIS A 321 -11.11 7.82 -25.22
CA HIS A 321 -10.27 6.90 -26.01
C HIS A 321 -10.39 7.25 -27.50
N VAL A 322 -9.29 7.69 -28.10
CA VAL A 322 -9.23 8.10 -29.51
C VAL A 322 -8.30 7.16 -30.27
N GLN A 323 -8.86 6.41 -31.23
CA GLN A 323 -8.06 5.64 -32.17
C GLN A 323 -7.30 6.58 -33.10
N SER A 324 -5.97 6.38 -33.22
CA SER A 324 -5.13 7.31 -33.97
C SER A 324 -5.40 7.24 -35.48
N LYS A 325 -5.30 8.40 -36.14
CA LYS A 325 -5.30 8.57 -37.60
C LYS A 325 -4.01 8.09 -38.27
N SER A 326 -2.99 7.70 -37.49
CA SER A 326 -1.68 7.31 -38.01
C SER A 326 -1.73 6.10 -38.94
N THR A 327 -0.88 6.11 -39.95
CA THR A 327 -0.62 4.96 -40.81
C THR A 327 0.43 4.01 -40.23
N ARG A 328 1.22 4.43 -39.24
CA ARG A 328 2.20 3.58 -38.56
C ARG A 328 1.64 3.01 -37.26
N TRP A 329 1.63 1.69 -37.19
CA TRP A 329 1.31 0.89 -36.03
C TRP A 329 2.37 -0.19 -35.90
N ASP A 330 2.87 -0.41 -34.69
CA ASP A 330 3.82 -1.46 -34.39
C ASP A 330 3.14 -2.51 -33.49
N ASP A 331 3.51 -3.78 -33.63
CA ASP A 331 2.91 -4.90 -32.89
C ASP A 331 3.47 -4.99 -31.47
N VAL A 332 2.57 -5.03 -30.47
CA VAL A 332 2.90 -5.31 -29.07
C VAL A 332 2.84 -6.83 -28.89
N LEU A 333 3.99 -7.42 -28.57
CA LEU A 333 4.15 -8.88 -28.48
C LEU A 333 4.06 -9.38 -27.04
N ASN A 334 3.51 -10.57 -26.84
CA ASN A 334 3.81 -11.35 -25.64
C ASN A 334 5.24 -11.90 -25.77
N PRO A 335 6.21 -11.49 -24.94
CA PRO A 335 7.61 -11.87 -25.12
C PRO A 335 7.89 -13.36 -24.82
N ALA A 336 6.97 -14.08 -24.16
CA ALA A 336 7.08 -15.51 -23.96
C ALA A 336 6.66 -16.32 -25.22
N THR A 337 5.60 -15.91 -25.93
CA THR A 337 5.07 -16.66 -27.09
C THR A 337 5.42 -16.06 -28.45
N GLN A 338 5.81 -14.79 -28.50
CA GLN A 338 5.86 -13.92 -29.69
C GLN A 338 4.49 -13.72 -30.39
N GLU A 339 3.38 -14.04 -29.72
CA GLU A 339 2.04 -13.72 -30.23
C GLU A 339 1.78 -12.21 -30.10
N VAL A 340 1.18 -11.60 -31.14
CA VAL A 340 0.73 -10.21 -31.08
C VAL A 340 -0.48 -10.11 -30.14
N VAL A 341 -0.37 -9.33 -29.07
CA VAL A 341 -1.45 -9.12 -28.09
C VAL A 341 -2.16 -7.78 -28.26
N ALA A 342 -1.49 -6.79 -28.83
CA ALA A 342 -2.06 -5.48 -29.15
C ALA A 342 -1.28 -4.80 -30.31
N GLN A 343 -1.79 -3.68 -30.82
CA GLN A 343 -1.10 -2.79 -31.75
C GLN A 343 -1.06 -1.37 -31.20
N VAL A 344 0.13 -0.75 -31.18
CA VAL A 344 0.34 0.61 -30.67
C VAL A 344 0.52 1.61 -31.82
N PRO A 345 -0.15 2.77 -31.80
CA PRO A 345 0.01 3.79 -32.84
C PRO A 345 1.25 4.64 -32.59
N TYR A 346 1.92 5.03 -33.69
CA TYR A 346 2.84 6.17 -33.68
C TYR A 346 2.03 7.42 -34.00
N ALA A 347 1.61 8.16 -32.97
CA ALA A 347 0.68 9.28 -33.12
C ALA A 347 1.19 10.34 -34.12
N THR A 348 0.26 11.06 -34.72
CA THR A 348 0.55 12.18 -35.60
C THR A 348 0.84 13.46 -34.80
N MET A 349 1.56 14.41 -35.40
CA MET A 349 1.80 15.71 -34.76
C MET A 349 0.50 16.49 -34.51
N GLU A 350 -0.53 16.33 -35.36
CA GLU A 350 -1.87 16.92 -35.16
C GLU A 350 -2.53 16.39 -33.87
N GLU A 351 -2.36 15.10 -33.57
CA GLU A 351 -2.87 14.49 -32.34
C GLU A 351 -2.09 14.94 -31.10
N LEU A 352 -0.77 15.12 -31.22
CA LEU A 352 0.06 15.67 -30.15
C LEU A 352 -0.33 17.13 -29.82
N GLU A 353 -0.49 17.98 -30.83
CA GLU A 353 -0.99 19.36 -30.65
C GLU A 353 -2.39 19.37 -30.00
N THR A 354 -3.28 18.47 -30.43
CA THR A 354 -4.63 18.32 -29.84
C THR A 354 -4.57 17.92 -28.36
N ILE A 355 -3.69 16.98 -28.00
CA ILE A 355 -3.44 16.53 -26.63
C ILE A 355 -2.91 17.67 -25.75
N ILE A 356 -1.94 18.45 -26.26
CA ILE A 356 -1.35 19.55 -25.51
C ILE A 356 -2.35 20.71 -25.36
N ALA A 357 -3.17 21.00 -26.38
CA ALA A 357 -4.25 21.98 -26.30
C ALA A 357 -5.33 21.60 -25.28
N SER A 358 -5.73 20.31 -25.22
CA SER A 358 -6.60 19.77 -24.16
C SER A 358 -5.97 20.00 -22.77
N SER A 359 -4.70 19.65 -22.58
CA SER A 359 -4.01 19.82 -21.30
C SER A 359 -3.81 21.29 -20.90
N ALA A 360 -3.60 22.21 -21.86
CA ALA A 360 -3.53 23.65 -21.59
C ALA A 360 -4.88 24.21 -21.13
N LYS A 361 -5.96 23.86 -21.84
CA LYS A 361 -7.35 24.24 -21.49
C LYS A 361 -7.78 23.68 -20.13
N ALA A 362 -7.44 22.42 -19.83
CA ALA A 362 -7.75 21.82 -18.53
C ALA A 362 -7.00 22.48 -17.36
N TYR A 363 -5.76 22.96 -17.60
CA TYR A 363 -4.95 23.64 -16.60
C TYR A 363 -5.61 24.93 -16.08
N GLU A 364 -6.32 25.67 -16.93
CA GLU A 364 -7.01 26.92 -16.56
C GLU A 364 -7.93 26.73 -15.35
N SER A 365 -8.67 25.62 -15.28
CA SER A 365 -9.56 25.31 -14.15
C SER A 365 -8.89 24.46 -13.06
N TRP A 366 -8.06 23.48 -13.44
CA TRP A 366 -7.46 22.54 -12.49
C TRP A 366 -6.52 23.23 -11.50
N ARG A 367 -5.76 24.24 -11.94
CA ARG A 367 -4.88 25.06 -11.08
C ARG A 367 -5.61 25.77 -9.93
N HIS A 368 -6.90 26.05 -10.11
CA HIS A 368 -7.77 26.71 -9.13
C HIS A 368 -8.56 25.73 -8.26
N SER A 369 -8.55 24.43 -8.58
CA SER A 369 -9.09 23.38 -7.70
C SER A 369 -8.29 23.33 -6.39
N SER A 370 -8.96 23.37 -5.25
CA SER A 370 -8.30 23.43 -3.94
C SER A 370 -7.43 22.20 -3.67
N GLN A 371 -6.35 22.35 -2.89
CA GLN A 371 -5.46 21.22 -2.54
C GLN A 371 -6.25 20.03 -1.97
N GLY A 372 -7.25 20.28 -1.12
CA GLY A 372 -8.12 19.25 -0.57
C GLY A 372 -9.07 18.60 -1.59
N ALA A 373 -9.39 19.24 -2.72
CA ALA A 373 -10.09 18.59 -3.83
C ALA A 373 -9.14 17.64 -4.58
N ARG A 374 -7.95 18.14 -4.96
CA ARG A 374 -6.94 17.34 -5.70
C ARG A 374 -6.46 16.13 -4.88
N MET A 375 -6.31 16.30 -3.57
CA MET A 375 -6.04 15.22 -2.60
C MET A 375 -7.09 14.09 -2.62
N ARG A 376 -8.38 14.41 -2.76
CA ARG A 376 -9.45 13.40 -2.78
C ARG A 376 -9.40 12.53 -4.04
N VAL A 377 -8.98 13.09 -5.17
CA VAL A 377 -8.72 12.30 -6.39
C VAL A 377 -7.57 11.31 -6.17
N MET A 378 -6.50 11.70 -5.46
CA MET A 378 -5.41 10.76 -5.12
C MET A 378 -5.88 9.66 -4.15
N LEU A 379 -6.74 9.97 -3.18
CA LEU A 379 -7.33 8.96 -2.27
C LEU A 379 -8.25 7.97 -3.03
N ASN A 380 -9.01 8.46 -4.01
CA ASN A 380 -9.81 7.60 -4.90
C ASN A 380 -8.91 6.72 -5.79
N LEU A 381 -7.83 7.28 -6.35
CA LEU A 381 -6.88 6.56 -7.20
C LEU A 381 -6.12 5.50 -6.41
N GLN A 382 -5.71 5.78 -5.17
CA GLN A 382 -5.11 4.81 -4.25
C GLN A 382 -6.03 3.58 -4.08
N ARG A 383 -7.32 3.82 -3.85
CA ARG A 383 -8.32 2.76 -3.71
C ARG A 383 -8.45 1.95 -5.01
N LEU A 384 -8.64 2.64 -6.14
CA LEU A 384 -8.86 2.01 -7.44
C LEU A 384 -7.67 1.20 -7.95
N VAL A 385 -6.44 1.70 -7.77
CA VAL A 385 -5.22 0.94 -8.11
C VAL A 385 -5.11 -0.30 -7.22
N ARG A 386 -5.36 -0.19 -5.90
CA ARG A 386 -5.33 -1.35 -4.98
C ARG A 386 -6.38 -2.41 -5.34
N GLU A 387 -7.57 -1.99 -5.74
CA GLU A 387 -8.66 -2.90 -6.16
C GLU A 387 -8.38 -3.57 -7.51
N ASN A 388 -7.62 -2.93 -8.41
CA ASN A 388 -7.29 -3.44 -9.73
C ASN A 388 -5.85 -3.98 -9.86
N SER A 389 -5.10 -4.10 -8.76
CA SER A 389 -3.68 -4.52 -8.77
C SER A 389 -3.41 -5.78 -9.58
N ALA A 390 -4.29 -6.79 -9.49
CA ALA A 390 -4.14 -8.04 -10.24
C ALA A 390 -4.26 -7.85 -11.76
N LYS A 391 -5.17 -6.97 -12.23
CA LYS A 391 -5.33 -6.66 -13.67
C LYS A 391 -4.14 -5.87 -14.21
N LEU A 392 -3.64 -4.91 -13.43
CA LEU A 392 -2.42 -4.16 -13.75
C LEU A 392 -1.22 -5.12 -13.82
N ALA A 393 -1.08 -6.02 -12.84
CA ALA A 393 -0.01 -7.03 -12.82
C ALA A 393 -0.12 -8.02 -14.00
N GLU A 394 -1.33 -8.43 -14.38
CA GLU A 394 -1.56 -9.26 -15.57
C GLU A 394 -1.16 -8.53 -16.86
N ALA A 395 -1.58 -7.27 -17.03
CA ALA A 395 -1.24 -6.47 -18.21
C ALA A 395 0.28 -6.25 -18.33
N ILE A 396 0.96 -5.91 -17.23
CA ILE A 396 2.42 -5.82 -17.16
C ILE A 396 3.05 -7.17 -17.54
N SER A 397 2.60 -8.28 -16.93
CA SER A 397 3.20 -9.60 -17.13
C SER A 397 3.00 -10.12 -18.56
N ARG A 398 1.88 -9.78 -19.21
CA ARG A 398 1.56 -10.17 -20.59
C ARG A 398 2.44 -9.49 -21.63
N GLU A 399 2.78 -8.22 -21.44
CA GLU A 399 3.47 -7.39 -22.45
C GLU A 399 4.97 -7.25 -22.14
N HIS A 400 5.36 -7.13 -20.86
CA HIS A 400 6.77 -7.12 -20.45
C HIS A 400 7.33 -8.54 -20.21
N GLY A 401 6.50 -9.53 -19.86
CA GLY A 401 6.96 -10.89 -19.55
C GLY A 401 7.65 -11.06 -18.18
N LYS A 402 7.58 -10.07 -17.29
CA LYS A 402 8.05 -10.26 -15.89
C LYS A 402 7.06 -11.16 -15.12
N THR A 403 7.50 -11.72 -14.00
CA THR A 403 6.65 -12.62 -13.20
C THR A 403 5.50 -11.86 -12.53
N MET A 404 4.37 -12.53 -12.28
CA MET A 404 3.25 -11.90 -11.55
C MET A 404 3.69 -11.26 -10.21
N PRO A 405 4.52 -11.89 -9.36
CA PRO A 405 5.06 -11.22 -8.16
C PRO A 405 5.96 -10.01 -8.44
N ASP A 406 6.75 -10.00 -9.52
CA ASP A 406 7.51 -8.81 -9.92
C ASP A 406 6.59 -7.67 -10.36
N ALA A 407 5.47 -7.99 -11.02
CA ALA A 407 4.48 -7.04 -11.49
C ALA A 407 3.56 -6.52 -10.37
N GLU A 408 3.11 -7.38 -9.46
CA GLU A 408 2.41 -6.99 -8.22
C GLU A 408 3.30 -6.11 -7.34
N GLY A 409 4.58 -6.45 -7.23
CA GLY A 409 5.59 -5.62 -6.57
C GLY A 409 5.73 -4.24 -7.23
N GLU A 410 5.77 -4.17 -8.56
CA GLU A 410 5.77 -2.91 -9.30
C GLU A 410 4.52 -2.07 -9.00
N VAL A 411 3.33 -2.65 -9.09
CA VAL A 411 2.06 -1.95 -8.81
C VAL A 411 2.05 -1.43 -7.37
N GLY A 412 2.54 -2.21 -6.41
CA GLY A 412 2.72 -1.77 -5.01
C GLY A 412 3.66 -0.56 -4.88
N ARG A 413 4.78 -0.55 -5.58
CA ARG A 413 5.73 0.58 -5.60
C ARG A 413 5.17 1.82 -6.30
N GLY A 414 4.30 1.64 -7.30
CA GLY A 414 3.52 2.74 -7.88
C GLY A 414 2.47 3.29 -6.91
N LEU A 415 1.78 2.39 -6.20
CA LEU A 415 0.76 2.73 -5.19
C LEU A 415 1.34 3.55 -4.04
N GLU A 416 2.55 3.23 -3.54
CA GLU A 416 3.24 4.04 -2.52
C GLU A 416 3.38 5.53 -2.92
N VAL A 417 3.58 5.84 -4.20
CA VAL A 417 3.72 7.24 -4.66
C VAL A 417 2.36 7.94 -4.77
N ILE A 418 1.29 7.21 -5.12
CA ILE A 418 -0.08 7.72 -5.05
C ILE A 418 -0.47 8.00 -3.58
N GLU A 419 -0.12 7.10 -2.67
CA GLU A 419 -0.29 7.30 -1.22
C GLU A 419 0.50 8.52 -0.70
N TYR A 420 1.70 8.75 -1.23
CA TYR A 420 2.46 9.95 -0.92
C TYR A 420 1.81 11.23 -1.50
N ALA A 421 1.25 11.16 -2.72
CA ALA A 421 0.51 12.27 -3.33
C ALA A 421 -0.76 12.67 -2.55
N CYS A 422 -1.37 11.75 -1.78
CA CYS A 422 -2.42 12.08 -0.82
C CYS A 422 -1.98 13.06 0.29
N SER A 423 -0.67 13.27 0.49
CA SER A 423 -0.14 14.23 1.48
C SER A 423 0.04 15.67 0.94
N ILE A 424 -0.37 15.95 -0.31
CA ILE A 424 0.01 17.17 -1.04
C ILE A 424 -0.33 18.49 -0.32
N ALA A 425 -1.42 18.56 0.44
CA ALA A 425 -1.80 19.77 1.18
C ALA A 425 -0.72 20.21 2.19
N SER A 426 -0.01 19.26 2.81
CA SER A 426 1.11 19.52 3.72
C SER A 426 2.43 19.73 2.99
N MET A 427 2.59 19.14 1.79
CA MET A 427 3.83 19.25 0.99
C MET A 427 3.92 20.53 0.17
N GLN A 428 2.78 21.14 -0.14
CA GLN A 428 2.67 22.38 -0.93
C GLN A 428 2.41 23.61 -0.03
N LEU A 429 2.82 23.53 1.24
CA LEU A 429 2.89 24.68 2.14
C LEU A 429 4.08 25.58 1.77
N GLY A 430 3.89 26.89 1.87
CA GLY A 430 4.95 27.88 1.79
C GLY A 430 5.50 28.27 3.16
N GLU A 431 6.45 29.18 3.15
CA GLU A 431 7.11 29.76 4.31
C GLU A 431 6.48 31.13 4.64
N TYR A 432 6.54 31.56 5.90
CA TYR A 432 6.03 32.86 6.36
C TYR A 432 6.97 33.47 7.40
N ALA A 433 7.31 34.75 7.22
CA ALA A 433 8.08 35.57 8.14
C ALA A 433 7.32 36.87 8.44
N GLU A 434 6.75 36.93 9.65
CA GLU A 434 6.09 38.14 10.19
C GLU A 434 7.12 39.25 10.41
N ASN A 435 6.81 40.48 9.99
CA ASN A 435 7.63 41.66 10.28
C ASN A 435 9.14 41.48 9.95
N ALA A 436 9.44 40.78 8.85
CA ALA A 436 10.80 40.53 8.34
C ALA A 436 11.60 41.83 8.11
N ALA A 437 10.89 42.94 7.89
CA ALA A 437 11.35 44.28 8.23
C ALA A 437 10.16 45.07 8.84
N GLY A 438 10.41 46.24 9.44
CA GLY A 438 9.38 46.98 10.18
C GLY A 438 8.10 47.24 9.37
N GLY A 439 6.99 46.57 9.73
CA GLY A 439 5.73 46.61 9.00
C GLY A 439 5.84 46.06 7.57
N ILE A 440 6.60 44.98 7.38
CA ILE A 440 6.74 44.22 6.13
C ILE A 440 6.72 42.72 6.46
N ASP A 441 5.74 41.99 5.93
CA ASP A 441 5.69 40.53 5.98
C ASP A 441 6.28 39.94 4.69
N VAL A 442 6.94 38.79 4.79
CA VAL A 442 7.46 38.05 3.64
C VAL A 442 6.97 36.61 3.69
N TYR A 443 6.40 36.11 2.60
CA TYR A 443 5.92 34.73 2.52
C TYR A 443 6.06 34.14 1.12
N THR A 444 6.04 32.82 1.01
CA THR A 444 6.14 32.11 -0.27
C THR A 444 4.85 31.38 -0.62
N LEU A 445 4.55 31.32 -1.92
CA LEU A 445 3.41 30.61 -2.50
C LEU A 445 3.93 29.54 -3.46
N ILE A 446 3.64 28.27 -3.18
CA ILE A 446 4.10 27.13 -3.98
C ILE A 446 3.06 26.81 -5.07
N GLN A 447 3.26 27.34 -6.27
CA GLN A 447 2.27 27.32 -7.36
C GLN A 447 2.60 26.27 -8.42
N PRO A 448 1.61 25.67 -9.12
CA PRO A 448 1.88 24.81 -10.28
C PRO A 448 2.53 25.60 -11.45
N LEU A 449 3.08 24.85 -12.39
CA LEU A 449 3.79 25.37 -13.57
C LEU A 449 2.84 25.57 -14.77
N GLY A 450 2.09 24.54 -15.15
CA GLY A 450 1.30 24.52 -16.39
C GLY A 450 1.04 23.11 -16.90
N VAL A 451 1.23 22.91 -18.21
CA VAL A 451 1.33 21.57 -18.80
C VAL A 451 2.71 20.98 -18.51
N CYS A 452 2.74 19.74 -18.04
CA CYS A 452 3.94 18.96 -17.77
C CYS A 452 3.97 17.69 -18.64
N ALA A 453 5.16 17.17 -18.91
CA ALA A 453 5.35 15.97 -19.72
C ALA A 453 6.15 14.88 -18.99
N GLY A 454 5.79 13.61 -19.24
CA GLY A 454 6.49 12.42 -18.76
C GLY A 454 6.81 11.46 -19.89
N VAL A 455 8.04 10.95 -19.94
CA VAL A 455 8.48 9.92 -20.89
C VAL A 455 9.08 8.75 -20.10
N THR A 456 8.55 7.55 -20.27
CA THR A 456 8.91 6.37 -19.45
C THR A 456 9.29 5.17 -20.30
N ALA A 457 10.42 4.54 -19.98
CA ALA A 457 10.86 3.28 -20.58
C ALA A 457 9.94 2.09 -20.23
N PHE A 458 10.09 1.00 -20.99
CA PHE A 458 9.29 -0.22 -20.88
C PHE A 458 9.35 -0.85 -19.50
N ASN A 459 10.53 -0.85 -18.87
CA ASN A 459 10.85 -1.85 -17.86
C ASN A 459 10.02 -1.79 -16.55
N PHE A 460 9.21 -0.75 -16.36
CA PHE A 460 8.19 -0.63 -15.32
C PHE A 460 7.03 0.32 -15.78
N PRO A 461 6.04 -0.17 -16.55
CA PRO A 461 5.03 0.65 -17.22
C PRO A 461 3.87 1.11 -16.31
N VAL A 462 3.90 0.80 -15.01
CA VAL A 462 3.01 1.37 -13.98
C VAL A 462 3.81 2.19 -12.96
N MET A 463 4.95 1.69 -12.48
CA MET A 463 5.71 2.42 -11.44
C MET A 463 6.31 3.73 -11.99
N LEU A 464 6.84 3.78 -13.21
CA LEU A 464 7.44 5.01 -13.74
C LEU A 464 6.41 6.11 -14.03
N PRO A 465 5.23 5.83 -14.62
CA PRO A 465 4.13 6.81 -14.64
C PRO A 465 3.71 7.27 -13.24
N CYS A 466 3.57 6.35 -12.27
CA CYS A 466 3.23 6.68 -10.88
C CYS A 466 4.29 7.54 -10.17
N PHE A 467 5.56 7.47 -10.56
CA PHE A 467 6.59 8.38 -10.05
C PHE A 467 6.34 9.82 -10.49
N MET A 468 5.77 10.03 -11.69
CA MET A 468 5.63 11.36 -12.30
C MET A 468 4.23 11.97 -12.10
N PHE A 469 3.19 11.39 -12.71
CA PHE A 469 1.92 12.10 -12.90
C PHE A 469 1.12 12.34 -11.62
N PRO A 470 1.04 11.42 -10.61
CA PRO A 470 0.21 11.64 -9.42
C PRO A 470 0.67 12.87 -8.64
N LEU A 471 1.98 13.03 -8.45
CA LEU A 471 2.55 14.22 -7.80
C LEU A 471 2.39 15.47 -8.68
N ALA A 472 2.57 15.37 -10.00
CA ALA A 472 2.37 16.49 -10.91
C ALA A 472 0.93 17.05 -10.90
N VAL A 473 -0.08 16.18 -11.00
CA VAL A 473 -1.49 16.60 -11.00
C VAL A 473 -1.95 17.01 -9.60
N ALA A 474 -1.46 16.36 -8.53
CA ALA A 474 -1.72 16.78 -7.15
C ALA A 474 -1.18 18.20 -6.87
N CYS A 475 -0.02 18.57 -7.41
CA CYS A 475 0.52 19.93 -7.34
C CYS A 475 -0.35 20.99 -8.06
N GLY A 476 -1.24 20.56 -8.97
CA GLY A 476 -2.15 21.41 -9.74
C GLY A 476 -1.76 21.62 -11.21
N ASN A 477 -0.85 20.81 -11.75
CA ASN A 477 -0.50 20.80 -13.18
C ASN A 477 -1.43 19.88 -13.97
N THR A 478 -1.38 19.99 -15.30
CA THR A 478 -1.88 18.95 -16.22
C THR A 478 -0.71 18.17 -16.80
N PHE A 479 -0.95 16.95 -17.27
CA PHE A 479 0.12 16.00 -17.59
C PHE A 479 -0.12 15.26 -18.91
N VAL A 480 0.91 15.22 -19.76
CA VAL A 480 0.97 14.39 -20.96
C VAL A 480 1.98 13.27 -20.75
N LEU A 481 1.51 12.03 -20.73
CA LEU A 481 2.34 10.84 -20.59
C LEU A 481 2.64 10.23 -21.98
N LYS A 482 3.91 9.98 -22.27
CA LYS A 482 4.39 9.19 -23.42
C LYS A 482 5.01 7.89 -22.89
N PRO A 483 4.21 6.84 -22.65
CA PRO A 483 4.71 5.58 -22.14
C PRO A 483 5.39 4.77 -23.24
N SER A 484 6.11 3.74 -22.84
CA SER A 484 6.71 2.74 -23.73
C SER A 484 5.74 2.24 -24.80
N GLU A 485 6.21 2.18 -26.04
CA GLU A 485 5.54 1.48 -27.15
C GLU A 485 5.61 -0.06 -27.02
N GLN A 486 6.48 -0.60 -26.16
CA GLN A 486 6.69 -2.05 -26.04
C GLN A 486 5.65 -2.75 -25.14
N ASP A 487 5.04 -2.02 -24.21
CA ASP A 487 4.13 -2.51 -23.17
C ASP A 487 3.16 -1.41 -22.67
N PRO A 488 2.41 -0.75 -23.58
CA PRO A 488 1.64 0.46 -23.28
C PRO A 488 0.37 0.22 -22.43
N SER A 489 -0.22 -0.99 -22.46
CA SER A 489 -1.59 -1.20 -21.97
C SER A 489 -1.73 -0.95 -20.47
N ALA A 490 -0.69 -1.27 -19.69
CA ALA A 490 -0.69 -1.05 -18.24
C ALA A 490 -0.60 0.44 -17.87
N SER A 491 0.12 1.25 -18.66
CA SER A 491 0.14 2.71 -18.52
C SER A 491 -1.22 3.34 -18.86
N LEU A 492 -1.90 2.83 -19.89
CA LEU A 492 -3.23 3.31 -20.28
C LEU A 492 -4.30 2.96 -19.22
N MET A 493 -4.34 1.71 -18.76
CA MET A 493 -5.25 1.27 -17.69
C MET A 493 -5.07 2.09 -16.40
N LEU A 494 -3.84 2.45 -16.07
CA LEU A 494 -3.54 3.34 -14.93
C LEU A 494 -4.10 4.77 -15.13
N ALA A 495 -4.13 5.28 -16.36
CA ALA A 495 -4.73 6.57 -16.68
C ALA A 495 -6.28 6.51 -16.70
N GLU A 496 -6.87 5.40 -17.14
CA GLU A 496 -8.32 5.12 -17.01
C GLU A 496 -8.76 5.17 -15.54
N LEU A 497 -8.03 4.50 -14.64
CA LEU A 497 -8.30 4.51 -13.19
C LEU A 497 -8.13 5.92 -12.58
N ALA A 498 -7.32 6.79 -13.16
CA ALA A 498 -7.21 8.19 -12.74
C ALA A 498 -8.45 9.02 -13.12
N LEU A 499 -9.04 8.77 -14.29
CA LEU A 499 -10.32 9.38 -14.68
C LEU A 499 -11.47 8.87 -13.80
N GLU A 500 -11.54 7.54 -13.56
CA GLU A 500 -12.53 6.95 -12.63
C GLU A 500 -12.37 7.49 -11.19
N ALA A 501 -11.14 7.83 -10.77
CA ALA A 501 -10.88 8.48 -9.49
C ALA A 501 -11.46 9.92 -9.38
N GLY A 502 -11.95 10.49 -10.48
CA GLY A 502 -12.48 11.85 -10.56
C GLY A 502 -11.45 12.90 -11.00
N LEU A 503 -10.38 12.50 -11.68
CA LEU A 503 -9.48 13.45 -12.33
C LEU A 503 -10.18 14.05 -13.56
N PRO A 504 -10.25 15.39 -13.73
CA PRO A 504 -10.99 15.98 -14.84
C PRO A 504 -10.41 15.64 -16.23
N PRO A 505 -11.25 15.59 -17.28
CA PRO A 505 -10.82 15.58 -18.68
C PRO A 505 -9.66 16.54 -18.99
N GLY A 506 -8.68 16.05 -19.74
CA GLY A 506 -7.49 16.79 -20.16
C GLY A 506 -6.42 17.01 -19.10
N VAL A 507 -6.70 16.75 -17.82
CA VAL A 507 -5.71 16.88 -16.74
C VAL A 507 -4.65 15.77 -16.79
N LEU A 508 -5.02 14.59 -17.29
CA LEU A 508 -4.11 13.55 -17.73
C LEU A 508 -4.49 13.11 -19.15
N ASN A 509 -3.53 13.16 -20.07
CA ASN A 509 -3.64 12.65 -21.43
C ASN A 509 -2.48 11.67 -21.71
N VAL A 510 -2.67 10.72 -22.63
CA VAL A 510 -1.67 9.70 -23.00
C VAL A 510 -1.46 9.72 -24.51
N VAL A 511 -0.20 9.84 -24.94
CA VAL A 511 0.22 9.84 -26.34
C VAL A 511 1.20 8.70 -26.61
N HIS A 512 1.03 7.99 -27.72
CA HIS A 512 1.92 6.90 -28.14
C HIS A 512 2.75 7.29 -29.37
N GLY A 513 3.88 6.62 -29.58
CA GLY A 513 4.82 6.89 -30.67
C GLY A 513 6.26 7.07 -30.20
N GLY A 514 7.17 7.34 -31.14
CA GLY A 514 8.60 7.15 -30.95
C GLY A 514 9.37 8.38 -30.48
N ALA A 515 10.64 8.42 -30.86
CA ALA A 515 11.54 9.53 -30.61
C ALA A 515 11.08 10.83 -31.29
N ASP A 516 10.31 10.77 -32.38
CA ASP A 516 9.69 11.91 -33.04
C ASP A 516 8.66 12.60 -32.13
N ILE A 517 7.67 11.86 -31.64
CA ILE A 517 6.64 12.37 -30.73
C ILE A 517 7.25 12.77 -29.37
N ALA A 518 8.21 12.00 -28.85
CA ALA A 518 8.93 12.38 -27.63
C ALA A 518 9.71 13.69 -27.82
N ASN A 519 10.46 13.87 -28.91
CA ASN A 519 11.23 15.09 -29.19
C ASN A 519 10.35 16.32 -29.40
N ALA A 520 9.18 16.17 -30.04
CA ALA A 520 8.21 17.24 -30.20
C ALA A 520 7.60 17.63 -28.84
N LEU A 521 7.12 16.65 -28.06
CA LEU A 521 6.51 16.87 -26.73
C LEU A 521 7.46 17.63 -25.79
N VAL A 522 8.74 17.26 -25.74
CA VAL A 522 9.70 17.89 -24.81
C VAL A 522 10.24 19.24 -25.29
N THR A 523 10.02 19.63 -26.54
CA THR A 523 10.38 20.98 -27.05
C THR A 523 9.18 21.94 -27.13
N HIS A 524 7.95 21.43 -27.20
CA HIS A 524 6.72 22.21 -27.40
C HIS A 524 6.58 23.42 -26.43
N PRO A 525 6.19 24.63 -26.90
CA PRO A 525 6.13 25.84 -26.06
C PRO A 525 5.21 25.77 -24.84
N GLU A 526 4.13 24.98 -24.89
CA GLU A 526 3.22 24.85 -23.75
C GLU A 526 3.69 23.92 -22.63
N VAL A 527 4.62 22.99 -22.90
CA VAL A 527 5.20 22.15 -21.85
C VAL A 527 6.19 22.97 -21.04
N LYS A 528 6.01 23.04 -19.71
CA LYS A 528 6.84 23.86 -18.81
C LYS A 528 7.88 23.05 -18.03
N ALA A 529 7.64 21.75 -17.82
CA ALA A 529 8.59 20.82 -17.22
C ALA A 529 8.50 19.41 -17.82
N VAL A 530 9.64 18.73 -17.92
CA VAL A 530 9.82 17.43 -18.57
C VAL A 530 10.50 16.45 -17.61
N SER A 531 9.88 15.28 -17.39
CA SER A 531 10.47 14.19 -16.61
C SER A 531 10.71 12.97 -17.50
N PHE A 532 11.94 12.45 -17.52
CA PHE A 532 12.34 11.28 -18.30
C PHE A 532 12.89 10.18 -17.39
N ILE A 533 12.53 8.92 -17.65
CA ILE A 533 13.21 7.75 -17.07
C ILE A 533 13.43 6.70 -18.16
N GLY A 534 14.70 6.33 -18.41
CA GLY A 534 15.09 5.38 -19.46
C GLY A 534 16.59 5.28 -19.68
N SER A 535 17.04 5.00 -20.90
CA SER A 535 18.48 4.83 -21.21
C SER A 535 19.25 6.15 -21.27
N THR A 536 20.55 6.11 -20.99
CA THR A 536 21.43 7.30 -20.95
C THR A 536 21.51 8.05 -22.29
N ALA A 537 21.53 7.34 -23.42
CA ALA A 537 21.58 7.97 -24.74
C ALA A 537 20.31 8.82 -25.02
N VAL A 538 19.13 8.27 -24.74
CA VAL A 538 17.86 8.98 -24.97
C VAL A 538 17.63 10.05 -23.91
N GLY A 539 17.93 9.77 -22.64
CA GLY A 539 17.77 10.73 -21.54
C GLY A 539 18.64 11.98 -21.68
N THR A 540 19.87 11.81 -22.18
CA THR A 540 20.78 12.94 -22.47
C THR A 540 20.19 13.85 -23.54
N GLU A 541 19.68 13.27 -24.63
CA GLU A 541 19.09 14.04 -25.74
C GLU A 541 17.76 14.71 -25.36
N ILE A 542 16.90 14.03 -24.59
CA ILE A 542 15.66 14.59 -24.05
C ILE A 542 15.96 15.75 -23.08
N HIS A 543 16.92 15.59 -22.18
CA HIS A 543 17.33 16.64 -21.25
C HIS A 543 17.91 17.86 -21.97
N ARG A 544 18.80 17.63 -22.95
CA ARG A 544 19.38 18.67 -23.81
C ARG A 544 18.29 19.45 -24.54
N ARG A 545 17.37 18.76 -25.23
CA ARG A 545 16.25 19.40 -25.97
C ARG A 545 15.32 20.19 -25.07
N ALA A 546 14.95 19.64 -23.91
CA ALA A 546 14.07 20.33 -22.96
C ALA A 546 14.72 21.61 -22.40
N THR A 547 16.01 21.54 -22.03
CA THR A 547 16.75 22.69 -21.45
C THR A 547 17.10 23.75 -22.49
N GLU A 548 17.48 23.36 -23.72
CA GLU A 548 17.62 24.28 -24.86
C GLU A 548 16.31 24.99 -25.19
N ALA A 549 15.18 24.29 -25.07
CA ALA A 549 13.83 24.84 -25.20
C ALA A 549 13.31 25.54 -23.92
N GLY A 550 14.19 25.91 -22.99
CA GLY A 550 13.93 26.76 -21.82
C GLY A 550 13.15 26.09 -20.67
N LYS A 551 12.98 24.77 -20.67
CA LYS A 551 12.14 24.03 -19.71
C LYS A 551 12.96 23.48 -18.54
N ARG A 552 12.30 23.26 -17.41
CA ARG A 552 12.86 22.43 -16.33
C ARG A 552 12.88 20.98 -16.80
N SER A 553 13.99 20.28 -16.59
CA SER A 553 14.13 18.88 -16.97
C SER A 553 14.82 18.07 -15.87
N GLN A 554 14.28 16.89 -15.59
CA GLN A 554 14.93 15.82 -14.85
C GLN A 554 14.94 14.57 -15.72
N ALA A 555 16.10 13.91 -15.84
CA ALA A 555 16.27 12.70 -16.63
C ALA A 555 17.02 11.66 -15.81
N MET A 556 16.35 10.58 -15.45
CA MET A 556 16.96 9.43 -14.78
C MET A 556 17.36 8.42 -15.83
N MET A 557 18.60 7.95 -15.73
CA MET A 557 19.31 7.32 -16.84
C MET A 557 19.89 5.95 -16.44
N GLY A 558 20.67 5.36 -17.35
CA GLY A 558 21.21 4.02 -17.23
C GLY A 558 22.16 3.82 -16.05
N ALA A 559 22.42 2.56 -15.74
CA ALA A 559 23.11 2.16 -14.53
C ALA A 559 24.14 1.03 -14.74
N LYS A 560 25.04 0.91 -13.76
CA LYS A 560 25.93 -0.23 -13.63
C LYS A 560 26.21 -0.48 -12.16
N ASN A 561 25.19 -0.96 -11.43
CA ASN A 561 25.24 -1.01 -9.98
C ASN A 561 26.13 -2.15 -9.48
N HIS A 562 26.89 -1.86 -8.42
CA HIS A 562 27.81 -2.79 -7.77
C HIS A 562 27.33 -3.19 -6.38
N CYS A 563 27.63 -4.43 -6.00
CA CYS A 563 27.46 -4.94 -4.65
C CYS A 563 28.82 -5.39 -4.12
N ILE A 564 29.35 -4.71 -3.10
CA ILE A 564 30.54 -5.14 -2.38
C ILE A 564 30.15 -6.28 -1.44
N VAL A 565 30.88 -7.38 -1.49
CA VAL A 565 30.75 -8.48 -0.52
C VAL A 565 32.04 -8.54 0.30
N MET A 566 31.94 -8.30 1.60
CA MET A 566 33.07 -8.41 2.53
C MET A 566 33.17 -9.83 3.12
N PRO A 567 34.37 -10.29 3.54
CA PRO A 567 34.53 -11.60 4.20
C PRO A 567 33.69 -11.78 5.47
N ASP A 568 33.37 -10.69 6.17
CA ASP A 568 32.61 -10.69 7.42
C ASP A 568 31.08 -10.67 7.20
N ALA A 569 30.62 -10.61 5.95
CA ALA A 569 29.20 -10.66 5.62
C ALA A 569 28.57 -12.01 6.03
N ASP A 570 27.26 -12.00 6.31
CA ASP A 570 26.49 -13.25 6.26
C ASP A 570 26.47 -13.75 4.81
N ARG A 571 27.29 -14.77 4.53
CA ARG A 571 27.43 -15.37 3.19
C ARG A 571 26.10 -15.78 2.60
N ASP A 572 25.24 -16.42 3.37
CA ASP A 572 24.05 -17.08 2.83
C ASP A 572 22.93 -16.08 2.58
N VAL A 573 22.82 -15.04 3.42
CA VAL A 573 22.00 -13.85 3.15
C VAL A 573 22.54 -13.09 1.93
N ALA A 574 23.85 -12.79 1.89
CA ALA A 574 24.46 -12.00 0.83
C ALA A 574 24.30 -12.66 -0.56
N ILE A 575 24.62 -13.95 -0.70
CA ILE A 575 24.45 -14.67 -1.97
C ILE A 575 22.97 -14.69 -2.39
N ASN A 576 22.05 -15.07 -1.49
CA ASN A 576 20.65 -15.22 -1.85
C ASN A 576 20.01 -13.89 -2.26
N GLN A 577 20.34 -12.79 -1.57
CA GLN A 577 19.87 -11.45 -1.93
C GLN A 577 20.52 -10.91 -3.21
N LEU A 578 21.82 -11.15 -3.42
CA LEU A 578 22.55 -10.79 -4.64
C LEU A 578 21.96 -11.45 -5.89
N LEU A 579 21.62 -12.74 -5.82
CA LEU A 579 20.99 -13.48 -6.92
C LEU A 579 19.62 -12.91 -7.29
N GLY A 580 18.77 -12.62 -6.28
CA GLY A 580 17.49 -11.93 -6.51
C GLY A 580 17.65 -10.54 -7.11
N ALA A 581 18.73 -9.83 -6.76
CA ALA A 581 19.02 -8.49 -7.26
C ALA A 581 19.64 -8.44 -8.65
N ALA A 582 20.36 -9.49 -9.06
CA ALA A 582 20.95 -9.61 -10.40
C ALA A 582 19.94 -10.14 -11.43
N PHE A 583 19.09 -11.09 -11.04
CA PHE A 583 18.27 -11.86 -11.99
C PHE A 583 16.75 -11.67 -11.85
N GLY A 584 16.25 -10.97 -10.81
CA GLY A 584 14.83 -10.61 -10.69
C GLY A 584 14.35 -9.71 -11.83
N ALA A 585 13.13 -9.94 -12.34
CA ALA A 585 12.64 -9.41 -13.63
C ALA A 585 13.65 -9.57 -14.80
N ALA A 586 14.40 -10.67 -14.81
CA ALA A 586 15.46 -10.97 -15.78
C ALA A 586 16.54 -9.87 -15.87
N GLY A 587 16.84 -9.16 -14.78
CA GLY A 587 17.88 -8.11 -14.74
C GLY A 587 17.51 -6.82 -15.47
N GLN A 588 16.29 -6.70 -16.00
CA GLN A 588 15.77 -5.51 -16.72
C GLN A 588 15.38 -4.40 -15.73
N ARG A 589 16.32 -3.96 -14.90
CA ARG A 589 16.12 -2.94 -13.86
C ARG A 589 17.34 -2.03 -13.81
N CYS A 590 17.13 -0.71 -13.89
CA CYS A 590 18.19 0.27 -13.60
C CYS A 590 18.74 0.16 -12.16
N MET A 591 18.05 -0.56 -11.26
CA MET A 591 18.50 -0.89 -9.89
C MET A 591 18.92 -2.36 -9.71
N ALA A 592 19.07 -3.15 -10.78
CA ALA A 592 19.65 -4.50 -10.70
C ALA A 592 21.14 -4.43 -10.33
N ILE A 593 21.63 -5.40 -9.55
CA ILE A 593 23.06 -5.56 -9.32
C ILE A 593 23.65 -6.31 -10.52
N SER A 594 24.39 -5.58 -11.36
CA SER A 594 25.08 -6.14 -12.54
C SER A 594 26.54 -6.49 -12.27
N VAL A 595 27.10 -6.05 -11.13
CA VAL A 595 28.48 -6.33 -10.71
C VAL A 595 28.53 -6.71 -9.24
N ALA A 596 29.09 -7.88 -8.91
CA ALA A 596 29.52 -8.22 -7.55
C ALA A 596 31.02 -7.93 -7.42
N VAL A 597 31.42 -7.26 -6.33
CA VAL A 597 32.81 -6.94 -6.01
C VAL A 597 33.18 -7.73 -4.75
N MET A 598 33.80 -8.89 -4.96
CA MET A 598 34.20 -9.80 -3.88
C MET A 598 35.52 -9.29 -3.29
N VAL A 599 35.52 -8.97 -2.00
CA VAL A 599 36.69 -8.51 -1.25
C VAL A 599 37.34 -9.69 -0.53
N GLY A 600 38.62 -9.93 -0.78
CA GLY A 600 39.42 -10.95 -0.08
C GLY A 600 38.80 -12.36 -0.13
N GLU A 601 38.71 -13.00 1.04
CA GLU A 601 38.22 -14.38 1.22
C GLU A 601 36.80 -14.61 0.73
N SER A 602 35.95 -13.57 0.63
CA SER A 602 34.61 -13.70 0.03
C SER A 602 34.65 -14.16 -1.44
N GLY A 603 35.80 -13.99 -2.13
CA GLY A 603 36.03 -14.53 -3.46
C GLY A 603 35.97 -16.06 -3.56
N GLU A 604 36.08 -16.78 -2.45
CA GLU A 604 35.90 -18.25 -2.40
C GLU A 604 34.41 -18.64 -2.56
N TRP A 605 33.48 -17.73 -2.28
CA TRP A 605 32.05 -18.00 -2.29
C TRP A 605 31.43 -18.05 -3.71
N VAL A 606 32.22 -17.73 -4.74
CA VAL A 606 31.74 -17.61 -6.13
C VAL A 606 31.25 -18.94 -6.70
N ASP A 607 31.87 -20.06 -6.33
CA ASP A 607 31.42 -21.39 -6.75
C ASP A 607 30.04 -21.76 -6.14
N GLU A 608 29.75 -21.27 -4.93
CA GLU A 608 28.45 -21.45 -4.29
C GLU A 608 27.38 -20.51 -4.89
N LEU A 609 27.76 -19.27 -5.21
CA LEU A 609 26.91 -18.34 -5.95
C LEU A 609 26.50 -18.92 -7.31
N VAL A 610 27.45 -19.50 -8.07
CA VAL A 610 27.17 -20.16 -9.35
C VAL A 610 26.24 -21.38 -9.18
N LYS A 611 26.48 -22.24 -8.18
CA LYS A 611 25.58 -23.39 -7.89
C LYS A 611 24.15 -22.93 -7.58
N ARG A 612 23.97 -21.86 -6.80
CA ARG A 612 22.63 -21.33 -6.48
C ARG A 612 21.98 -20.66 -7.69
N ALA A 613 22.73 -19.89 -8.49
CA ALA A 613 22.24 -19.34 -9.76
C ALA A 613 21.74 -20.43 -10.72
N ALA A 614 22.44 -21.57 -10.81
CA ALA A 614 22.06 -22.74 -11.60
C ALA A 614 20.74 -23.43 -11.15
N THR A 615 20.24 -23.12 -9.94
CA THR A 615 18.93 -23.58 -9.46
C THR A 615 17.79 -22.59 -9.68
N MET A 616 18.09 -21.38 -10.15
CA MET A 616 17.07 -20.35 -10.41
C MET A 616 16.23 -20.72 -11.62
N LYS A 617 14.90 -20.71 -11.42
CA LYS A 617 13.93 -21.03 -12.47
C LYS A 617 13.66 -19.79 -13.31
N VAL A 618 14.13 -19.80 -14.56
CA VAL A 618 13.35 -19.19 -15.64
C VAL A 618 12.07 -20.02 -15.73
N ASN A 619 10.90 -19.38 -15.71
CA ASN A 619 9.62 -20.05 -15.43
C ASN A 619 9.13 -20.93 -16.58
N GLU A 620 9.68 -22.15 -16.69
CA GLU A 620 8.89 -23.40 -16.88
C GLU A 620 9.71 -24.69 -16.59
N GLY A 621 10.46 -24.71 -15.48
CA GLY A 621 10.72 -25.97 -14.77
C GLY A 621 11.84 -26.90 -15.27
N ALA A 622 13.05 -26.39 -15.53
CA ALA A 622 14.27 -27.19 -15.71
C ALA A 622 15.48 -26.54 -15.00
N SER A 623 16.63 -27.25 -14.93
CA SER A 623 17.86 -26.77 -14.28
C SER A 623 19.13 -27.16 -15.05
N LEU A 624 20.11 -26.23 -15.15
CA LEU A 624 21.46 -26.47 -15.66
C LEU A 624 22.44 -25.37 -15.17
N LEU A 625 23.71 -25.39 -15.59
CA LEU A 625 24.85 -25.20 -14.67
C LEU A 625 25.76 -23.94 -14.71
N LEU A 626 25.63 -22.90 -15.53
CA LEU A 626 24.64 -22.52 -16.55
C LEU A 626 25.32 -21.59 -17.58
N ASP A 627 24.91 -21.71 -18.84
CA ASP A 627 25.07 -20.66 -19.87
C ASP A 627 23.66 -20.24 -20.27
N GLY A 628 23.33 -18.95 -20.15
CA GLY A 628 21.99 -18.46 -20.43
C GLY A 628 21.59 -18.43 -21.90
N ARG A 629 22.53 -18.68 -22.82
CA ARG A 629 22.33 -18.57 -24.27
C ARG A 629 21.76 -19.86 -24.84
N GLY A 630 20.70 -19.74 -25.64
CA GLY A 630 20.05 -20.90 -26.27
C GLY A 630 19.13 -21.69 -25.35
N VAL A 631 18.76 -21.13 -24.18
CA VAL A 631 17.66 -21.65 -23.36
C VAL A 631 16.39 -21.72 -24.20
N LYS A 632 15.80 -22.91 -24.31
CA LYS A 632 14.48 -23.11 -24.90
C LYS A 632 13.53 -23.60 -23.83
N VAL A 633 12.43 -22.87 -23.65
CA VAL A 633 11.32 -23.29 -22.79
C VAL A 633 10.37 -24.15 -23.63
N PRO A 634 10.07 -25.40 -23.24
CA PRO A 634 9.18 -26.27 -24.02
C PRO A 634 7.78 -25.67 -24.17
N GLY A 635 7.25 -25.63 -25.40
CA GLY A 635 5.98 -24.96 -25.72
C GLY A 635 6.06 -23.44 -25.89
N TYR A 636 7.23 -22.85 -25.63
CA TYR A 636 7.53 -21.43 -25.81
C TYR A 636 8.88 -21.23 -26.54
N GLU A 637 9.20 -22.10 -27.51
CA GLU A 637 10.50 -22.16 -28.18
C GLU A 637 10.85 -20.93 -29.02
N SER A 638 9.87 -20.07 -29.28
CA SER A 638 10.01 -18.76 -29.95
C SER A 638 10.30 -17.60 -28.99
N GLY A 639 10.12 -17.79 -27.68
CA GLY A 639 10.15 -16.73 -26.68
C GLY A 639 11.54 -16.12 -26.44
N ASN A 640 11.55 -14.87 -25.97
CA ASN A 640 12.76 -14.08 -25.71
C ASN A 640 13.49 -14.48 -24.41
N PHE A 641 13.69 -15.79 -24.20
CA PHE A 641 14.26 -16.34 -22.98
C PHE A 641 15.80 -16.32 -22.99
N VAL A 642 16.36 -15.77 -21.91
CA VAL A 642 17.80 -15.81 -21.60
C VAL A 642 17.95 -16.26 -20.15
N GLY A 643 18.80 -17.26 -19.91
CA GLY A 643 19.08 -17.73 -18.55
C GLY A 643 20.06 -16.83 -17.78
N PRO A 644 20.07 -16.89 -16.44
CA PRO A 644 21.13 -16.31 -15.61
C PRO A 644 22.53 -16.66 -16.13
N THR A 645 23.37 -15.66 -16.33
CA THR A 645 24.74 -15.81 -16.84
C THR A 645 25.72 -15.09 -15.92
N ILE A 646 26.85 -15.73 -15.59
CA ILE A 646 27.85 -15.19 -14.66
C ILE A 646 29.23 -15.16 -15.34
N PHE A 647 29.86 -13.98 -15.36
CA PHE A 647 31.25 -13.83 -15.79
C PHE A 647 32.16 -13.63 -14.57
N ASN A 648 33.18 -14.48 -14.39
CA ASN A 648 34.16 -14.35 -13.30
C ASN A 648 35.42 -13.60 -13.77
N ASN A 649 36.13 -12.95 -12.84
CA ASN A 649 37.36 -12.19 -13.08
C ASN A 649 37.20 -11.05 -14.11
N VAL A 650 36.07 -10.35 -14.07
CA VAL A 650 35.77 -9.21 -14.95
C VAL A 650 36.65 -8.00 -14.58
N LYS A 651 37.06 -7.22 -15.58
CA LYS A 651 37.90 -6.02 -15.45
C LYS A 651 37.17 -4.77 -15.96
N ALA A 652 37.67 -3.60 -15.56
CA ALA A 652 37.06 -2.31 -15.88
C ALA A 652 37.11 -1.92 -17.38
N ASP A 653 38.06 -2.49 -18.13
CA ASP A 653 38.29 -2.31 -19.57
C ASP A 653 37.51 -3.31 -20.45
N MET A 654 36.65 -4.12 -19.85
CA MET A 654 35.80 -5.06 -20.59
C MET A 654 34.48 -4.39 -20.96
N ARG A 655 34.08 -4.48 -22.23
CA ARG A 655 32.78 -3.99 -22.73
C ARG A 655 31.57 -4.48 -21.89
N ILE A 656 31.60 -5.71 -21.39
CA ILE A 656 30.57 -6.28 -20.48
C ILE A 656 30.50 -5.61 -19.10
N TYR A 657 31.51 -4.84 -18.72
CA TYR A 657 31.53 -3.99 -17.53
C TYR A 657 31.14 -2.53 -17.86
N GLU A 658 31.65 -1.99 -18.97
CA GLU A 658 31.41 -0.60 -19.38
C GLU A 658 29.94 -0.35 -19.78
N GLU A 659 29.33 -1.29 -20.53
CA GLU A 659 27.94 -1.17 -21.01
C GLU A 659 26.92 -1.70 -19.99
N GLU A 660 25.75 -1.05 -19.93
CA GLU A 660 24.57 -1.58 -19.24
C GLU A 660 23.97 -2.72 -20.07
N ILE A 661 24.06 -3.96 -19.57
CA ILE A 661 23.61 -5.16 -20.30
C ILE A 661 22.07 -5.27 -20.30
N PHE A 662 21.43 -4.77 -19.24
CA PHE A 662 19.97 -4.78 -19.07
C PHE A 662 19.29 -6.14 -19.27
N GLY A 663 19.96 -7.22 -18.84
CA GLY A 663 19.51 -8.60 -18.91
C GLY A 663 20.07 -9.42 -17.75
N PRO A 664 19.82 -10.75 -17.69
CA PRO A 664 20.13 -11.57 -16.52
C PRO A 664 21.62 -11.96 -16.48
N VAL A 665 22.50 -10.98 -16.34
CA VAL A 665 23.96 -11.14 -16.41
C VAL A 665 24.66 -10.46 -15.24
N LEU A 666 25.45 -11.23 -14.49
CA LEU A 666 26.23 -10.76 -13.34
C LEU A 666 27.73 -10.85 -13.62
N CYS A 667 28.44 -9.74 -13.46
CA CYS A 667 29.90 -9.69 -13.52
C CYS A 667 30.49 -9.83 -12.12
N ILE A 668 31.44 -10.75 -11.92
CA ILE A 668 32.20 -10.88 -10.67
C ILE A 668 33.57 -10.23 -10.85
N VAL A 669 33.83 -9.22 -10.02
CA VAL A 669 35.11 -8.53 -9.85
C VAL A 669 35.71 -9.00 -8.53
N ARG A 670 37.04 -9.09 -8.46
CA ARG A 670 37.79 -9.47 -7.24
C ARG A 670 38.78 -8.36 -6.88
N VAL A 671 38.82 -8.00 -5.60
CA VAL A 671 39.76 -7.02 -5.04
C VAL A 671 40.23 -7.47 -3.65
N ASN A 672 41.32 -6.90 -3.15
CA ASN A 672 41.93 -7.27 -1.88
C ASN A 672 41.28 -6.53 -0.70
N THR A 673 40.86 -5.28 -0.88
CA THR A 673 40.36 -4.43 0.23
C THR A 673 39.10 -3.63 -0.12
N LEU A 674 38.44 -3.07 0.92
CA LEU A 674 37.29 -2.18 0.77
C LEU A 674 37.68 -0.85 0.08
N GLU A 675 38.89 -0.34 0.31
CA GLU A 675 39.42 0.84 -0.38
C GLU A 675 39.55 0.60 -1.89
N GLU A 676 40.03 -0.57 -2.30
CA GLU A 676 40.10 -0.97 -3.71
C GLU A 676 38.69 -1.09 -4.31
N ALA A 677 37.75 -1.71 -3.59
CA ALA A 677 36.35 -1.82 -4.03
C ALA A 677 35.70 -0.43 -4.25
N VAL A 678 35.81 0.47 -3.27
CA VAL A 678 35.26 1.83 -3.36
C VAL A 678 35.92 2.62 -4.50
N GLN A 679 37.25 2.53 -4.65
CA GLN A 679 37.95 3.18 -5.77
C GLN A 679 37.53 2.62 -7.14
N PHE A 680 37.29 1.31 -7.25
CA PHE A 680 36.85 0.67 -8.48
C PHE A 680 35.45 1.15 -8.91
N ILE A 681 34.51 1.24 -7.96
CA ILE A 681 33.14 1.71 -8.19
C ILE A 681 33.12 3.22 -8.49
N ASN A 682 33.91 4.01 -7.76
CA ASN A 682 33.99 5.46 -7.98
C ASN A 682 34.56 5.82 -9.36
N ARG A 683 35.29 4.93 -10.04
CA ARG A 683 35.75 5.12 -11.43
C ARG A 683 34.69 4.84 -12.50
N ASN A 684 33.59 4.17 -12.17
CA ASN A 684 32.49 3.95 -13.13
C ASN A 684 31.76 5.29 -13.40
N PRO A 685 31.38 5.63 -14.64
CA PRO A 685 30.65 6.87 -14.92
C PRO A 685 29.22 6.89 -14.35
N ASN A 686 28.60 5.72 -14.16
CA ASN A 686 27.25 5.60 -13.64
C ASN A 686 27.24 5.74 -12.10
N GLY A 687 26.18 6.34 -11.55
CA GLY A 687 26.06 6.67 -10.13
C GLY A 687 24.69 6.33 -9.55
N ASN A 688 23.97 5.35 -10.13
CA ASN A 688 22.58 5.09 -9.75
C ASN A 688 22.43 4.49 -8.34
N GLY A 689 22.89 3.25 -8.15
CA GLY A 689 22.79 2.53 -6.88
C GLY A 689 24.01 1.65 -6.60
N VAL A 690 24.28 1.39 -5.33
CA VAL A 690 25.39 0.56 -4.85
C VAL A 690 25.04 -0.07 -3.52
N SER A 691 25.61 -1.23 -3.20
CA SER A 691 25.43 -1.88 -1.90
C SER A 691 26.73 -2.45 -1.32
N ILE A 692 26.74 -2.66 -0.01
CA ILE A 692 27.74 -3.46 0.72
C ILE A 692 27.03 -4.51 1.58
N PHE A 693 27.54 -5.73 1.60
CA PHE A 693 27.27 -6.70 2.65
C PHE A 693 28.49 -6.81 3.58
N THR A 694 28.26 -6.62 4.88
CA THR A 694 29.26 -6.62 5.97
C THR A 694 28.53 -6.60 7.31
N GLN A 695 29.13 -7.15 8.37
CA GLN A 695 28.62 -7.07 9.74
C GLN A 695 29.31 -5.96 10.54
N ASP A 696 30.48 -5.48 10.11
CA ASP A 696 31.19 -4.37 10.74
C ASP A 696 30.58 -2.99 10.42
N GLY A 697 30.27 -2.26 11.49
CA GLY A 697 29.82 -0.86 11.42
C GLY A 697 30.91 0.11 10.94
N GLY A 698 32.19 -0.24 11.09
CA GLY A 698 33.32 0.52 10.54
C GLY A 698 33.34 0.50 9.02
N HIS A 699 33.30 -0.68 8.40
CA HIS A 699 33.18 -0.87 6.94
C HIS A 699 31.94 -0.16 6.38
N ALA A 700 30.77 -0.36 6.98
CA ALA A 700 29.54 0.31 6.56
C ALA A 700 29.66 1.85 6.63
N ARG A 701 30.24 2.38 7.73
CA ARG A 701 30.47 3.82 7.91
C ARG A 701 31.58 4.36 7.00
N TYR A 702 32.58 3.56 6.63
CA TYR A 702 33.58 3.95 5.64
C TYR A 702 32.92 4.08 4.26
N PHE A 703 32.25 3.02 3.83
CA PHE A 703 31.58 2.91 2.53
C PHE A 703 30.60 4.06 2.28
N GLN A 704 29.63 4.29 3.18
CA GLN A 704 28.62 5.35 3.02
C GLN A 704 29.21 6.76 2.86
N ASN A 705 30.43 7.00 3.38
CA ASN A 705 31.09 8.32 3.41
C ASN A 705 32.14 8.48 2.30
N ARG A 706 32.39 7.43 1.50
CA ARG A 706 33.47 7.39 0.49
C ARG A 706 33.02 6.91 -0.89
N ILE A 707 31.85 6.28 -0.99
CA ILE A 707 31.25 5.86 -2.26
C ILE A 707 30.55 7.05 -2.93
N ASP A 708 30.79 7.24 -4.22
CA ASP A 708 30.29 8.38 -5.02
C ASP A 708 29.07 7.95 -5.86
N VAL A 709 28.01 7.53 -5.17
CA VAL A 709 26.80 6.92 -5.76
C VAL A 709 25.55 7.41 -5.01
N GLY A 710 24.50 7.72 -5.76
CA GLY A 710 23.31 8.40 -5.24
C GLY A 710 22.41 7.59 -4.30
N GLN A 711 22.44 6.26 -4.36
CA GLN A 711 21.60 5.37 -3.55
C GLN A 711 22.44 4.24 -2.96
N ILE A 712 22.51 4.17 -1.63
CA ILE A 712 23.49 3.34 -0.89
C ILE A 712 22.75 2.31 -0.02
N GLY A 713 23.03 1.03 -0.24
CA GLY A 713 22.51 -0.09 0.54
C GLY A 713 23.57 -0.66 1.50
N ILE A 714 23.17 -0.94 2.74
CA ILE A 714 23.96 -1.68 3.72
C ILE A 714 23.16 -2.93 4.08
N ASN A 715 23.68 -4.10 3.76
CA ASN A 715 23.00 -5.40 3.81
C ASN A 715 21.65 -5.44 3.04
N ILE A 716 21.52 -4.59 2.01
CA ILE A 716 20.37 -4.47 1.10
C ILE A 716 20.93 -4.25 -0.32
N PRO A 717 20.62 -5.11 -1.32
CA PRO A 717 21.25 -5.06 -2.63
C PRO A 717 20.58 -4.07 -3.59
N ILE A 718 19.27 -3.84 -3.44
CA ILE A 718 18.50 -2.89 -4.26
C ILE A 718 17.99 -1.75 -3.34
N PRO A 719 18.81 -0.72 -3.06
CA PRO A 719 18.45 0.35 -2.14
C PRO A 719 17.52 1.40 -2.79
N VAL A 720 16.35 1.00 -3.28
CA VAL A 720 15.35 1.95 -3.82
C VAL A 720 14.71 2.72 -2.67
N PRO A 721 14.77 4.07 -2.65
CA PRO A 721 14.08 4.86 -1.64
C PRO A 721 12.57 4.61 -1.65
N VAL A 722 11.96 4.45 -0.47
CA VAL A 722 10.50 4.43 -0.27
C VAL A 722 9.87 5.77 -0.68
N ALA A 723 8.62 5.78 -1.13
CA ALA A 723 8.06 6.88 -1.93
C ALA A 723 8.10 8.31 -1.35
N TRP A 724 8.25 8.47 -0.03
CA TRP A 724 8.41 9.78 0.63
C TRP A 724 9.84 10.32 0.61
N PHE A 725 10.82 9.49 0.27
CA PHE A 725 12.15 9.90 -0.17
C PHE A 725 12.20 9.96 -1.69
N SER A 726 13.09 10.79 -2.23
CA SER A 726 13.33 10.89 -3.67
C SER A 726 14.37 9.87 -4.11
N PHE A 727 14.24 9.36 -5.33
CA PHE A 727 15.24 8.52 -6.00
C PHE A 727 16.44 9.40 -6.41
N THR A 728 17.64 9.08 -5.91
CA THR A 728 18.77 10.02 -5.79
C THR A 728 20.00 9.73 -6.65
N GLY A 729 19.90 8.86 -7.66
CA GLY A 729 21.02 8.50 -8.55
C GLY A 729 21.85 9.71 -9.06
N SER A 730 23.15 9.52 -9.22
CA SER A 730 24.14 10.56 -9.52
C SER A 730 24.92 10.29 -10.82
N ARG A 731 25.80 11.23 -11.20
CA ARG A 731 26.74 11.11 -12.33
C ARG A 731 26.01 10.80 -13.65
N ALA A 732 26.52 9.90 -14.49
CA ALA A 732 25.87 9.55 -15.76
C ALA A 732 24.49 8.87 -15.62
N SER A 733 24.03 8.59 -14.40
CA SER A 733 22.69 8.03 -14.14
C SER A 733 21.62 9.10 -13.86
N LYS A 734 21.97 10.40 -13.84
CA LYS A 734 21.00 11.49 -13.68
C LYS A 734 21.45 12.80 -14.34
N LEU A 735 20.51 13.49 -14.99
CA LEU A 735 20.61 14.90 -15.33
C LEU A 735 19.46 15.69 -14.69
N GLY A 736 19.72 16.93 -14.31
CA GLY A 736 18.85 17.73 -13.45
C GLY A 736 19.19 17.60 -11.95
N ASP A 737 18.72 18.56 -11.16
CA ASP A 737 18.97 18.68 -9.72
C ASP A 737 18.01 17.83 -8.87
N LEU A 738 16.72 17.81 -9.23
CA LEU A 738 15.65 17.13 -8.51
C LEU A 738 15.39 15.70 -9.02
N GLY A 739 14.92 14.83 -8.13
CA GLY A 739 14.58 13.43 -8.39
C GLY A 739 13.08 13.22 -8.69
N PRO A 740 12.72 12.10 -9.34
CA PRO A 740 11.43 11.92 -10.01
C PRO A 740 10.22 11.82 -9.09
N ASN A 741 10.42 11.33 -7.86
CA ASN A 741 9.40 11.09 -6.84
C ASN A 741 9.77 11.78 -5.50
N GLY A 742 8.99 11.55 -4.43
CA GLY A 742 9.26 12.10 -3.11
C GLY A 742 9.20 13.63 -3.05
N LYS A 743 9.86 14.23 -2.05
CA LYS A 743 9.84 15.69 -1.82
C LYS A 743 10.41 16.50 -2.99
N GLN A 744 11.44 15.99 -3.67
CA GLN A 744 12.05 16.70 -4.81
C GLN A 744 11.09 16.81 -6.00
N ALA A 745 10.23 15.82 -6.23
CA ALA A 745 9.21 15.91 -7.28
C ALA A 745 8.19 17.03 -7.03
N VAL A 746 7.80 17.29 -5.78
CA VAL A 746 6.92 18.42 -5.45
C VAL A 746 7.60 19.76 -5.81
N GLN A 747 8.90 19.89 -5.53
CA GLN A 747 9.72 21.04 -5.93
C GLN A 747 9.97 21.11 -7.46
N PHE A 748 9.93 19.98 -8.17
CA PHE A 748 10.08 19.93 -9.62
C PHE A 748 8.79 20.35 -10.33
N TRP A 749 7.64 19.89 -9.83
CA TRP A 749 6.32 20.18 -10.37
C TRP A 749 5.69 21.50 -9.87
N THR A 750 6.43 22.33 -9.13
CA THR A 750 5.96 23.65 -8.66
C THR A 750 7.03 24.73 -8.76
N GLN A 751 6.60 25.98 -8.64
CA GLN A 751 7.44 27.18 -8.58
C GLN A 751 7.15 27.97 -7.30
N THR A 752 8.22 28.43 -6.64
CA THR A 752 8.13 29.30 -5.47
C THR A 752 7.92 30.75 -5.91
N LYS A 753 6.83 31.37 -5.46
CA LYS A 753 6.56 32.80 -5.64
C LYS A 753 6.63 33.52 -4.30
N THR A 754 7.67 34.33 -4.09
CA THR A 754 7.80 35.17 -2.89
C THR A 754 6.92 36.41 -3.00
N VAL A 755 6.24 36.75 -1.93
CA VAL A 755 5.46 37.98 -1.77
C VAL A 755 6.01 38.76 -0.59
N THR A 756 6.34 40.03 -0.82
CA THR A 756 6.74 40.99 0.22
C THR A 756 5.60 41.99 0.38
N ALA A 757 4.90 41.93 1.49
CA ALA A 757 3.67 42.69 1.72
C ALA A 757 3.86 43.80 2.77
N ARG A 758 3.31 44.98 2.49
CA ARG A 758 3.15 46.07 3.45
C ARG A 758 1.82 46.74 3.21
N TRP A 759 1.08 47.00 4.27
CA TRP A 759 -0.16 47.76 4.24
C TRP A 759 0.06 49.12 4.90
N GLN A 760 -0.26 50.19 4.19
CA GLN A 760 -0.40 51.52 4.81
C GLN A 760 -1.83 51.66 5.32
N ALA A 761 -1.98 52.11 6.57
CA ALA A 761 -3.27 52.51 7.10
C ALA A 761 -3.87 53.59 6.19
N HIS A 762 -5.04 53.32 5.61
CA HIS A 762 -5.74 54.34 4.83
C HIS A 762 -6.12 55.48 5.78
N ALA A 763 -5.86 56.71 5.36
CA ALA A 763 -6.31 57.90 6.07
C ALA A 763 -7.83 57.97 5.95
N ASN A 764 -8.54 57.36 6.92
CA ASN A 764 -9.96 57.55 7.10
C ASN A 764 -10.21 59.01 7.51
N THR A 765 -10.29 59.90 6.53
CA THR A 765 -10.95 61.21 6.66
C THR A 765 -12.44 60.97 6.86
N MET A 766 -12.78 60.54 8.07
CA MET A 766 -14.10 60.70 8.65
C MET A 766 -14.43 62.19 8.58
N ASN A 767 -15.25 62.58 7.60
CA ASN A 767 -15.86 63.92 7.55
C ASN A 767 -16.97 63.99 8.62
N THR A 768 -16.59 63.84 9.88
CA THR A 768 -17.43 64.09 11.04
C THR A 768 -17.57 65.60 11.22
N THR A 769 -18.43 66.20 10.40
CA THR A 769 -18.84 67.62 10.49
C THR A 769 -19.76 67.86 11.69
N ILE A 770 -19.35 67.34 12.85
CA ILE A 770 -20.01 67.49 14.16
C ILE A 770 -18.91 67.79 15.18
N SER A 771 -18.49 69.06 15.21
CA SER A 771 -17.82 69.63 16.38
C SER A 771 -18.91 69.98 17.39
N MET A 772 -19.12 69.11 18.39
CA MET A 772 -19.82 69.50 19.62
C MET A 772 -18.79 70.09 20.57
N THR A 773 -19.04 71.32 21.02
CA THR A 773 -18.28 72.05 22.04
C THR A 773 -18.59 71.56 23.45
#